data_AF-A0A1H7VWD2-F1
#
_entry.id   AF-A0A1H7VWD2-F1
#
_cell.length_a   1.000
_cell.length_b   1.000
_cell.length_c   1.000
_cell.angle_alpha   90.00
_cell.angle_beta   90.00
_cell.angle_gamma   90.00
#
_symmetry.space_group_name_H-M   'P 1'
#
loop_
_entity.id
_entity.type
_entity.pdbx_description
1 polymer ?
#
loop_
_entity_poly.entity_id
_entity_poly.type
_entity_poly.pdbx_seq_one_letter_code
_entity_poly.pdbx_strand_id
1 'polypeptide(L)'
;MHPLSQDLGRILLSDPSGTYTTMDAPTRERYGRACWELAAWSKRSPDEVAHAAVQLSQAHDAGDARGRHVGTQLLAEGRPRLEAHLGCRVPWRVRIARGVKRHAAGAYVGAILLLSLLLLGGIGWLLPWEEPLHRALFLALLALPVLRCVHDPLDALLASLHPNLEPLPRLEPEQVLTQDTRTLAVTPLLITSVEDIDAQLRKLEINYQGNVSPHVLFAVLTDFADAPAKDMPGDQELLARMERGIRELNERHGHREHPRFLCLHRERRWNPVADRWMGWERKRGKLEELNHLLLGASGTSYTGGLPAALHTIRYVITLDADNQLLPGSVASMVAILHHPLNQARFDASGKRVTAGYSMLQPGLADSPSREKWLTSGAWPLSIIHSKRGHRTPAATHLSQALFGVGDFLGKGLYDVAAFTRSLEGRIPENSVLSHDKLEGMYARVALASDVVLFEGQPANLSSAASIWHRWIRGDWQLLPWLLPWVPSREGRWVRNDLSLLDRWKLLTDILRSLNSPASLATLVAGWLMFPAHQLGAWTLIASLWIGRDILMFRAGKLLSALRRGSFAAGVRRTVLTLPQLLGGLLLAVGLLVPTSCIVLDATARASYRLVANRRRILDWTTHAQSARAGKGGGLRMTPEMRQAAVLSLLILGVLGGFKPAALPWALPLLLAWLPLLALNARKPQTASPGPLAVLSPGIEPMRVLARRSWAFYENLDTTGRELPRLTLSEDGVRSDAAGVSPTDIALWLVAPLSAYHLGYLTREEWVARLGESLSAVEGLERHHGHLFVRYDARGLQPLDRRTSPAESGMLAAALIVIESALRSARSTPASSQVLRQGLADTLGVLCEELQAAPGAHLLSALPALRAKAVERTASTEEVIAEVQRQLAPLAEPPSAPVKRVQQQLARLEQVSRPVAARDAEHFAGQLEEAEARVRSLREQMDFARVDATPLAGFLAISRREAATATWLEMLTPTSPAHAVDRHALTGCVLPSLFLWYPPATLLGQTALTAVDAAIAQGATRSLPWGMEDALKPSLTLLALRFRPTQARENLDRLIALGARGGYGLYDSLQVPPGAGHAVAQHVYTYRAQAITLAAVANLACNDVLVDHFHHHWQTGWVEGLVYETADAL
;
A
#
# COMPACT_ATOMS: atom_id res chain seq x y z
N MET A 1 -21.13 29.57 2.09
CA MET A 1 -22.03 28.43 2.34
C MET A 1 -23.18 28.93 3.18
N HIS A 2 -24.43 28.81 2.72
CA HIS A 2 -25.58 29.07 3.58
C HIS A 2 -25.92 27.75 4.27
N PRO A 3 -25.89 27.65 5.60
CA PRO A 3 -26.42 26.48 6.30
C PRO A 3 -27.89 26.27 5.88
N LEU A 4 -28.31 25.01 5.76
CA LEU A 4 -29.72 24.66 5.58
C LEU A 4 -30.56 25.47 6.58
N SER A 5 -31.53 26.25 6.11
CA SER A 5 -32.47 26.90 7.02
C SER A 5 -33.18 25.80 7.83
N GLN A 6 -33.38 26.04 9.14
CA GLN A 6 -34.03 25.05 10.01
C GLN A 6 -35.40 24.64 9.47
N ASP A 7 -36.12 25.55 8.82
CA ASP A 7 -37.42 25.31 8.21
C ASP A 7 -37.37 24.37 6.99
N LEU A 8 -36.39 24.55 6.09
CA LEU A 8 -36.21 23.70 4.90
C LEU A 8 -35.88 22.26 5.30
N GLY A 9 -35.00 22.10 6.30
CA GLY A 9 -34.69 20.80 6.88
C GLY A 9 -35.93 20.11 7.45
N ARG A 10 -36.79 20.86 8.15
CA ARG A 10 -38.03 20.34 8.73
C ARG A 10 -39.04 19.88 7.67
N ILE A 11 -39.15 20.57 6.54
CA ILE A 11 -40.04 20.14 5.44
C ILE A 11 -39.51 18.85 4.82
N LEU A 12 -38.21 18.75 4.55
CA LEU A 12 -37.61 17.55 3.97
C LEU A 12 -37.66 16.33 4.91
N LEU A 13 -37.77 16.53 6.23
CA LEU A 13 -38.05 15.45 7.19
C LEU A 13 -39.42 14.78 6.97
N SER A 14 -40.36 15.43 6.27
CA SER A 14 -41.64 14.83 5.87
C SER A 14 -41.55 13.91 4.63
N ASP A 15 -40.33 13.50 4.26
CA ASP A 15 -40.05 12.51 3.22
C ASP A 15 -40.90 11.24 3.41
N PRO A 16 -41.80 10.91 2.45
CA PRO A 16 -42.71 9.77 2.61
C PRO A 16 -42.02 8.41 2.73
N SER A 17 -40.77 8.28 2.27
CA SER A 17 -39.99 7.06 2.44
C SER A 17 -39.28 6.97 3.80
N GLY A 18 -39.26 8.04 4.60
CA GLY A 18 -38.53 8.14 5.86
C GLY A 18 -37.02 8.04 5.71
N THR A 19 -36.47 8.10 4.50
CA THR A 19 -35.04 7.89 4.25
C THR A 19 -34.22 9.13 4.58
N TYR A 20 -34.77 10.33 4.37
CA TYR A 20 -34.06 11.60 4.61
C TYR A 20 -33.50 11.75 6.03
N THR A 21 -34.14 11.18 7.05
CA THR A 21 -33.67 11.20 8.46
C THR A 21 -32.39 10.39 8.66
N THR A 22 -32.22 9.32 7.88
CA THR A 22 -31.11 8.36 7.98
C THR A 22 -29.93 8.70 7.06
N MET A 23 -29.95 9.85 6.39
CA MET A 23 -28.91 10.30 5.47
C MET A 23 -27.76 11.01 6.18
N ASP A 24 -26.57 10.88 5.59
CA ASP A 24 -25.41 11.65 6.02
C ASP A 24 -25.63 13.16 5.84
N ALA A 25 -24.88 13.98 6.57
CA ALA A 25 -24.99 15.43 6.48
C ALA A 25 -24.69 15.98 5.06
N PRO A 26 -23.65 15.51 4.34
CA PRO A 26 -23.38 15.95 2.96
C PRO A 26 -24.52 15.69 1.97
N THR A 27 -25.18 14.53 2.02
CA THR A 27 -26.32 14.23 1.13
C THR A 27 -27.50 15.14 1.44
N ARG A 28 -27.79 15.40 2.72
CA ARG A 28 -28.86 16.35 3.12
C ARG A 28 -28.58 17.77 2.63
N GLU A 29 -27.34 18.24 2.77
CA GLU A 29 -26.94 19.56 2.24
C GLU A 29 -27.13 19.65 0.72
N ARG A 30 -26.79 18.58 -0.01
CA ARG A 30 -26.99 18.51 -1.46
C ARG A 30 -28.46 18.64 -1.84
N TYR A 31 -29.37 18.03 -1.09
CA TYR A 31 -30.82 18.14 -1.34
C TYR A 31 -31.29 19.58 -1.10
N GLY A 32 -30.82 20.22 -0.04
CA GLY A 32 -31.06 21.64 0.20
C GLY A 32 -30.58 22.52 -0.94
N ARG A 33 -29.36 22.28 -1.43
CA ARG A 33 -28.78 23.01 -2.57
C ARG A 33 -29.63 22.85 -3.85
N ALA A 34 -30.17 21.66 -4.08
CA ALA A 34 -31.08 21.41 -5.20
C ALA A 34 -32.39 22.20 -5.09
N CYS A 35 -32.92 22.39 -3.88
CA CYS A 35 -34.09 23.25 -3.64
C CYS A 35 -33.76 24.72 -3.93
N TRP A 36 -32.60 25.21 -3.47
CA TRP A 36 -32.14 26.57 -3.76
C TRP A 36 -31.95 26.83 -5.25
N GLU A 37 -31.38 25.87 -5.99
CA GLU A 37 -31.21 25.96 -7.44
C GLU A 37 -32.56 26.07 -8.17
N LEU A 38 -33.52 25.20 -7.80
CA LEU A 38 -34.87 25.23 -8.40
C LEU A 38 -35.63 26.51 -8.06
N ALA A 39 -35.52 26.98 -6.82
CA ALA A 39 -36.11 28.24 -6.35
C ALA A 39 -35.62 29.43 -7.20
N ALA A 40 -34.33 29.47 -7.50
CA ALA A 40 -33.75 30.48 -8.38
C ALA A 40 -34.31 30.43 -9.81
N TRP A 41 -34.66 29.25 -10.33
CA TRP A 41 -35.23 29.10 -11.68
C TRP A 41 -36.74 29.34 -11.75
N SER A 42 -37.49 29.06 -10.68
CA SER A 42 -38.95 29.25 -10.62
C SER A 42 -39.37 30.61 -10.05
N LYS A 43 -38.44 31.38 -9.45
CA LYS A 43 -38.73 32.57 -8.63
C LYS A 43 -39.64 32.28 -7.43
N ARG A 44 -39.53 31.07 -6.87
CA ARG A 44 -40.25 30.63 -5.66
C ARG A 44 -39.31 30.55 -4.46
N SER A 45 -39.84 30.35 -3.26
CA SER A 45 -39.00 30.07 -2.09
C SER A 45 -38.47 28.62 -2.11
N PRO A 46 -37.30 28.34 -1.50
CA PRO A 46 -36.80 26.97 -1.35
C PRO A 46 -37.79 26.04 -0.62
N ASP A 47 -38.56 26.58 0.32
CA ASP A 47 -39.56 25.85 1.10
C ASP A 47 -40.75 25.40 0.23
N GLU A 48 -41.22 26.26 -0.68
CA GLU A 48 -42.26 25.91 -1.65
C GLU A 48 -41.80 24.80 -2.61
N VAL A 49 -40.51 24.82 -3.01
CA VAL A 49 -39.92 23.76 -3.83
C VAL A 49 -39.87 22.44 -3.06
N ALA A 50 -39.46 22.47 -1.80
CA ALA A 50 -39.41 21.29 -0.95
C ALA A 50 -40.81 20.68 -0.74
N HIS A 51 -41.83 21.51 -0.49
CA HIS A 51 -43.22 21.06 -0.40
C HIS A 51 -43.71 20.40 -1.69
N ALA A 52 -43.44 21.00 -2.86
CA ALA A 52 -43.82 20.41 -4.13
C ALA A 52 -43.12 19.06 -4.39
N ALA A 53 -41.85 18.93 -4.01
CA ALA A 53 -41.10 17.68 -4.13
C ALA A 53 -41.68 16.58 -3.23
N VAL A 54 -42.06 16.92 -1.99
CA VAL A 54 -42.72 15.98 -1.06
C VAL A 54 -44.10 15.57 -1.58
N GLN A 55 -44.92 16.52 -2.04
CA GLN A 55 -46.25 16.23 -2.60
C GLN A 55 -46.20 15.27 -3.79
N LEU A 56 -45.26 15.48 -4.73
CA LEU A 56 -45.07 14.58 -5.86
C LEU A 56 -44.59 13.18 -5.43
N SER A 57 -43.84 13.10 -4.33
CA SER A 57 -43.37 11.83 -3.78
C SER A 57 -44.49 11.07 -3.06
N GLN A 58 -45.42 11.78 -2.41
CA GLN A 58 -46.61 11.19 -1.77
C GLN A 58 -47.58 10.55 -2.77
N ALA A 59 -47.58 11.01 -4.03
CA ALA A 59 -48.44 10.48 -5.08
C ALA A 59 -48.01 9.08 -5.60
N HIS A 60 -46.90 8.52 -5.12
CA HIS A 60 -46.43 7.19 -5.52
C HIS A 60 -46.90 6.10 -4.56
N ASP A 61 -47.13 4.90 -5.09
CA ASP A 61 -47.63 3.74 -4.33
C ASP A 61 -46.70 3.35 -3.18
N ALA A 62 -47.29 2.76 -2.13
CA ALA A 62 -46.57 2.38 -0.91
C ALA A 62 -45.38 1.44 -1.17
N GLY A 63 -45.46 0.58 -2.19
CA GLY A 63 -44.42 -0.37 -2.59
C GLY A 63 -43.28 0.24 -3.43
N ASP A 64 -43.40 1.48 -3.91
CA ASP A 64 -42.33 2.17 -4.64
C ASP A 64 -41.50 3.07 -3.71
N ALA A 65 -40.58 2.46 -2.96
CA ALA A 65 -39.69 3.16 -2.04
C ALA A 65 -38.84 4.26 -2.70
N ARG A 66 -38.41 4.07 -3.96
CA ARG A 66 -37.64 5.10 -4.70
C ARG A 66 -38.55 6.22 -5.21
N GLY A 67 -39.73 5.92 -5.72
CA GLY A 67 -40.70 6.94 -6.16
C GLY A 67 -41.19 7.83 -5.02
N ARG A 68 -41.37 7.23 -3.84
CA ARG A 68 -41.76 7.90 -2.58
C ARG A 68 -40.65 8.73 -1.93
N HIS A 69 -39.41 8.56 -2.37
CA HIS A 69 -38.30 9.30 -1.80
C HIS A 69 -38.14 10.68 -2.46
N VAL A 70 -38.10 11.74 -1.65
CA VAL A 70 -38.00 13.14 -2.11
C VAL A 70 -36.80 13.40 -3.03
N GLY A 71 -35.69 12.71 -2.81
CA GLY A 71 -34.49 12.81 -3.65
C GLY A 71 -34.72 12.43 -5.11
N THR A 72 -35.71 11.58 -5.40
CA THR A 72 -36.06 11.19 -6.78
C THR A 72 -36.60 12.36 -7.57
N GLN A 73 -37.39 13.22 -6.93
CA GLN A 73 -37.93 14.44 -7.53
C GLN A 73 -36.88 15.55 -7.59
N LEU A 74 -35.98 15.61 -6.62
CA LEU A 74 -34.95 16.66 -6.56
C LEU A 74 -33.75 16.41 -7.47
N LEU A 75 -33.26 15.17 -7.59
CA LEU A 75 -31.98 14.89 -8.25
C LEU A 75 -32.06 13.90 -9.43
N ALA A 76 -33.10 13.07 -9.50
CA ALA A 76 -33.15 11.94 -10.41
C ALA A 76 -34.25 12.07 -11.48
N GLU A 77 -34.93 10.96 -11.81
CA GLU A 77 -35.88 10.88 -12.92
C GLU A 77 -37.10 11.80 -12.76
N GLY A 78 -37.43 12.19 -11.52
CA GLY A 78 -38.55 13.10 -11.21
C GLY A 78 -38.24 14.58 -11.44
N ARG A 79 -36.97 14.97 -11.57
CA ARG A 79 -36.53 16.37 -11.70
C ARG A 79 -37.21 17.14 -12.84
N PRO A 80 -37.33 16.61 -14.07
CA PRO A 80 -38.04 17.32 -15.14
C PRO A 80 -39.53 17.53 -14.85
N ARG A 81 -40.19 16.60 -14.13
CA ARG A 81 -41.60 16.73 -13.75
C ARG A 81 -41.78 17.81 -12.69
N LEU A 82 -40.90 17.84 -11.69
CA LEU A 82 -40.88 18.89 -10.67
C LEU A 82 -40.64 20.28 -11.28
N GLU A 83 -39.69 20.39 -12.22
CA GLU A 83 -39.43 21.65 -12.94
C GLU A 83 -40.64 22.15 -13.73
N ALA A 84 -41.36 21.24 -14.41
CA ALA A 84 -42.58 21.57 -15.13
C ALA A 84 -43.69 22.00 -14.17
N HIS A 85 -43.87 21.30 -13.05
CA HIS A 85 -44.87 21.61 -12.02
C HIS A 85 -44.62 22.98 -11.37
N LEU A 86 -43.34 23.35 -11.17
CA LEU A 86 -42.95 24.65 -10.59
C LEU A 86 -42.90 25.80 -11.61
N GLY A 87 -42.99 25.52 -12.91
CA GLY A 87 -42.84 26.51 -13.97
C GLY A 87 -41.43 27.08 -14.09
N CYS A 88 -40.39 26.28 -13.83
CA CYS A 88 -38.99 26.72 -13.83
C CYS A 88 -38.52 27.24 -15.20
N ARG A 89 -37.86 28.41 -15.22
CA ARG A 89 -37.15 28.95 -16.39
C ARG A 89 -35.72 28.41 -16.46
N VAL A 90 -35.58 27.16 -16.90
CA VAL A 90 -34.28 26.47 -16.99
C VAL A 90 -33.33 27.22 -17.95
N PRO A 91 -32.11 27.60 -17.54
CA PRO A 91 -31.14 28.29 -18.39
C PRO A 91 -30.83 27.53 -19.69
N TRP A 92 -30.65 28.24 -20.80
CA TRP A 92 -30.38 27.62 -22.11
C TRP A 92 -29.12 26.74 -22.10
N ARG A 93 -28.09 27.12 -21.35
CA ARG A 93 -26.86 26.33 -21.17
C ARG A 93 -27.16 24.95 -20.57
N VAL A 94 -28.05 24.89 -19.58
CA VAL A 94 -28.49 23.65 -18.94
C VAL A 94 -29.32 22.80 -19.91
N ARG A 95 -30.18 23.43 -20.72
CA ARG A 95 -30.96 22.73 -21.75
C ARG A 95 -30.06 22.06 -22.80
N ILE A 96 -29.06 22.79 -23.30
CA ILE A 96 -28.06 22.23 -24.23
C ILE A 96 -27.27 21.11 -23.55
N ALA A 97 -26.78 21.33 -22.33
CA ALA A 97 -26.04 20.31 -21.59
C ALA A 97 -26.86 19.03 -21.40
N ARG A 98 -28.16 19.13 -21.09
CA ARG A 98 -29.08 17.97 -21.01
C ARG A 98 -29.28 17.29 -22.37
N GLY A 99 -29.41 18.06 -23.44
CA GLY A 99 -29.52 17.55 -24.80
C GLY A 99 -28.28 16.76 -25.24
N VAL A 100 -27.09 17.30 -24.97
CA VAL A 100 -25.81 16.63 -25.18
C VAL A 100 -25.71 15.39 -24.28
N LYS A 101 -26.06 15.49 -23.00
CA LYS A 101 -26.03 14.37 -22.04
C LYS A 101 -26.91 13.21 -22.49
N ARG A 102 -28.07 13.48 -23.08
CA ARG A 102 -28.99 12.47 -23.63
C ARG A 102 -28.37 11.64 -24.76
N HIS A 103 -27.44 12.21 -25.53
CA HIS A 103 -26.72 11.53 -26.61
C HIS A 103 -25.21 11.50 -26.38
N ALA A 104 -24.77 11.55 -25.11
CA ALA A 104 -23.38 11.77 -24.76
C ALA A 104 -22.45 10.72 -25.37
N ALA A 105 -22.88 9.44 -25.37
CA ALA A 105 -22.10 8.35 -25.94
C ALA A 105 -21.84 8.55 -27.44
N GLY A 106 -22.87 8.93 -28.21
CA GLY A 106 -22.73 9.19 -29.64
C GLY A 106 -21.88 10.42 -29.93
N ALA A 107 -22.08 11.50 -29.18
CA ALA A 107 -21.29 12.74 -29.32
C ALA A 107 -19.81 12.51 -28.97
N TYR A 108 -19.53 11.77 -27.90
CA TYR A 108 -18.17 11.45 -27.46
C TYR A 108 -17.43 10.58 -28.50
N VAL A 109 -18.04 9.46 -28.93
CA VAL A 109 -17.45 8.58 -29.95
C VAL A 109 -17.29 9.32 -31.28
N GLY A 110 -18.32 10.08 -31.70
CA GLY A 110 -18.30 10.86 -32.93
C GLY A 110 -17.19 11.92 -32.93
N ALA A 111 -16.98 12.63 -31.82
CA ALA A 111 -15.91 13.62 -31.70
C ALA A 111 -14.52 12.98 -31.83
N ILE A 112 -14.28 11.84 -31.18
CA ILE A 112 -13.00 11.12 -31.28
C ILE A 112 -12.74 10.69 -32.72
N LEU A 113 -13.72 10.07 -33.38
CA LEU A 113 -13.57 9.61 -34.76
C LEU A 113 -13.36 10.77 -35.72
N LEU A 114 -14.14 11.85 -35.60
CA LEU A 114 -14.03 13.03 -36.45
C LEU A 114 -12.65 13.69 -36.30
N LEU A 115 -12.20 13.96 -35.07
CA LEU A 115 -10.90 14.58 -34.82
C LEU A 115 -9.74 13.68 -35.31
N SER A 116 -9.88 12.36 -35.19
CA SER A 116 -8.88 11.40 -35.69
C SER A 116 -8.82 11.41 -37.22
N LEU A 117 -9.97 11.44 -37.90
CA LEU A 117 -10.05 11.52 -39.36
C LEU A 117 -9.49 12.85 -39.88
N LEU A 118 -9.79 13.98 -39.22
CA LEU A 118 -9.26 15.29 -39.57
C LEU A 118 -7.73 15.32 -39.41
N LEU A 119 -7.19 14.79 -38.31
CA LEU A 119 -5.75 14.72 -38.08
C LEU A 119 -5.06 13.80 -39.09
N LEU A 120 -5.63 12.62 -39.36
CA LEU A 120 -5.09 11.68 -40.35
C LEU A 120 -5.11 12.28 -41.77
N GLY A 121 -6.20 12.93 -42.15
CA GLY A 121 -6.34 13.64 -43.42
C GLY A 121 -5.35 14.79 -43.57
N GLY A 122 -5.16 15.58 -42.50
CA GLY A 122 -4.17 16.66 -42.46
C GLY A 122 -2.73 16.16 -42.62
N ILE A 123 -2.36 15.07 -41.93
CA ILE A 123 -1.03 14.43 -42.08
C ILE A 123 -0.85 13.91 -43.51
N GLY A 124 -1.88 13.28 -44.08
CA GLY A 124 -1.85 12.79 -45.46
C GLY A 124 -1.73 13.90 -46.51
N TRP A 125 -2.18 15.12 -46.20
CA TRP A 125 -2.09 16.29 -47.08
C TRP A 125 -0.75 17.03 -46.96
N LEU A 126 -0.21 17.15 -45.74
CA LEU A 126 1.04 17.88 -45.47
C LEU A 126 2.30 17.12 -45.87
N LEU A 127 2.27 15.79 -45.84
CA LEU A 127 3.42 14.97 -46.22
C LEU A 127 3.47 14.79 -47.74
N PRO A 128 4.57 15.12 -48.42
CA PRO A 128 4.73 14.83 -49.83
C PRO A 128 4.94 13.32 -50.02
N TRP A 129 4.04 12.66 -50.75
CA TRP A 129 4.14 11.25 -51.11
C TRP A 129 4.27 11.13 -52.62
N GLU A 130 5.34 10.49 -53.08
CA GLU A 130 5.54 10.21 -54.52
C GLU A 130 4.55 9.14 -55.00
N GLU A 131 4.23 8.18 -54.13
CA GLU A 131 3.42 7.01 -54.46
C GLU A 131 2.12 6.94 -53.64
N PRO A 132 0.93 6.86 -54.28
CA PRO A 132 -0.36 6.88 -53.58
C PRO A 132 -0.59 5.62 -52.72
N LEU A 133 -0.03 4.46 -53.11
CA LEU A 133 -0.12 3.22 -52.33
C LEU A 133 0.68 3.32 -51.03
N HIS A 134 1.90 3.86 -51.10
CA HIS A 134 2.74 4.10 -49.92
C HIS A 134 2.03 5.05 -48.94
N ARG A 135 1.40 6.12 -49.46
CA ARG A 135 0.57 7.01 -48.64
C ARG A 135 -0.57 6.25 -47.95
N ALA A 136 -1.33 5.45 -48.68
CA ALA A 136 -2.47 4.72 -48.11
C ALA A 136 -2.03 3.71 -47.04
N LEU A 137 -0.96 2.94 -47.28
CA LEU A 137 -0.42 1.97 -46.33
C LEU A 137 0.10 2.64 -45.06
N PHE A 138 0.84 3.74 -45.19
CA PHE A 138 1.36 4.47 -44.03
C PHE A 138 0.23 5.08 -43.20
N LEU A 139 -0.78 5.71 -43.84
CA LEU A 139 -1.94 6.25 -43.13
C LEU A 139 -2.75 5.15 -42.44
N ALA A 140 -2.86 3.96 -43.02
CA ALA A 140 -3.53 2.83 -42.38
C ALA A 140 -2.79 2.37 -41.10
N LEU A 141 -1.46 2.28 -41.13
CA LEU A 141 -0.64 1.96 -39.95
C LEU A 141 -0.72 3.06 -38.88
N LEU A 142 -0.79 4.32 -39.32
CA LEU A 142 -0.86 5.50 -38.47
C LEU A 142 -2.26 5.74 -37.86
N ALA A 143 -3.32 5.14 -38.42
CA ALA A 143 -4.69 5.39 -37.98
C ALA A 143 -4.91 5.10 -36.48
N LEU A 144 -4.40 3.97 -35.98
CA LEU A 144 -4.52 3.61 -34.57
C LEU A 144 -3.67 4.51 -33.66
N PRO A 145 -2.37 4.74 -33.94
CA PRO A 145 -1.58 5.80 -33.32
C PRO A 145 -2.30 7.15 -33.18
N VAL A 146 -2.89 7.63 -34.28
CA VAL A 146 -3.61 8.91 -34.34
C VAL A 146 -4.87 8.88 -33.51
N LEU A 147 -5.67 7.80 -33.60
CA LEU A 147 -6.85 7.62 -32.78
C LEU A 147 -6.53 7.75 -31.28
N ARG A 148 -5.43 7.13 -30.83
CA ARG A 148 -4.97 7.21 -29.44
C ARG A 148 -4.42 8.61 -29.10
N CYS A 149 -3.76 9.26 -30.04
CA CYS A 149 -3.29 10.64 -29.91
C CYS A 149 -4.44 11.64 -29.71
N VAL A 150 -5.64 11.34 -30.21
CA VAL A 150 -6.84 12.16 -30.01
C VAL A 150 -7.58 11.76 -28.75
N HIS A 151 -7.76 10.45 -28.53
CA HIS A 151 -8.54 9.90 -27.43
C HIS A 151 -7.99 10.29 -26.06
N ASP A 152 -6.69 10.07 -25.81
CA ASP A 152 -6.10 10.25 -24.47
C ASP A 152 -6.09 11.72 -24.00
N PRO A 153 -5.75 12.71 -24.85
CA PRO A 153 -5.81 14.12 -24.47
C PRO A 153 -7.24 14.62 -24.33
N LEU A 154 -8.19 14.11 -25.14
CA LEU A 154 -9.60 14.46 -25.00
C LEU A 154 -10.15 13.97 -23.65
N ASP A 155 -9.84 12.74 -23.26
CA ASP A 155 -10.21 12.22 -21.95
C ASP A 155 -9.60 13.06 -20.82
N ALA A 156 -8.31 13.41 -20.93
CA ALA A 156 -7.64 14.26 -19.95
C ALA A 156 -8.27 15.66 -19.87
N LEU A 157 -8.62 16.25 -21.02
CA LEU A 157 -9.30 17.54 -21.10
C LEU A 157 -10.68 17.45 -20.43
N LEU A 158 -11.49 16.48 -20.81
CA LEU A 158 -12.84 16.31 -20.25
C LEU A 158 -12.79 16.02 -18.75
N ALA A 159 -11.83 15.20 -18.29
CA ALA A 159 -11.60 14.97 -16.86
C ALA A 159 -11.19 16.27 -16.14
N SER A 160 -10.37 17.13 -16.75
CA SER A 160 -9.97 18.42 -16.17
C SER A 160 -11.12 19.43 -16.07
N LEU A 161 -12.15 19.30 -16.90
CA LEU A 161 -13.38 20.10 -16.84
C LEU A 161 -14.35 19.60 -15.76
N HIS A 162 -14.17 18.36 -15.29
CA HIS A 162 -14.96 17.72 -14.25
C HIS A 162 -14.06 17.21 -13.10
N PRO A 163 -13.28 18.09 -12.44
CA PRO A 163 -12.30 17.67 -11.45
C PRO A 163 -12.95 17.08 -10.19
N ASN A 164 -14.16 17.53 -9.85
CA ASN A 164 -14.89 17.08 -8.68
C ASN A 164 -16.09 16.24 -9.13
N LEU A 165 -15.99 14.93 -8.95
CA LEU A 165 -17.14 14.05 -9.05
C LEU A 165 -17.97 14.24 -7.78
N GLU A 166 -19.23 14.68 -7.91
CA GLU A 166 -20.11 14.76 -6.76
C GLU A 166 -20.33 13.36 -6.17
N PRO A 167 -20.12 13.15 -4.85
CA PRO A 167 -20.35 11.87 -4.22
C PRO A 167 -21.77 11.36 -4.47
N LEU A 168 -21.91 10.04 -4.55
CA LEU A 168 -23.23 9.42 -4.64
C LEU A 168 -24.02 9.65 -3.33
N PRO A 169 -25.35 9.90 -3.40
CA PRO A 169 -26.19 9.99 -2.21
C PRO A 169 -26.04 8.74 -1.34
N ARG A 170 -25.91 8.90 -0.03
CA ARG A 170 -25.71 7.79 0.91
C ARG A 170 -26.43 7.99 2.22
N LEU A 171 -26.63 6.86 2.91
CA LEU A 171 -27.11 6.82 4.29
C LEU A 171 -25.96 7.10 5.28
N GLU A 172 -26.28 7.30 6.55
CA GLU A 172 -25.28 7.43 7.61
C GLU A 172 -24.54 6.08 7.79
N PRO A 173 -23.23 5.99 7.50
CA PRO A 173 -22.51 4.72 7.49
C PRO A 173 -22.57 3.95 8.82
N GLU A 174 -22.55 4.64 9.96
CA GLU A 174 -22.58 4.03 11.28
C GLU A 174 -23.89 3.29 11.58
N GLN A 175 -25.00 3.74 10.97
CA GLN A 175 -26.34 3.23 11.24
C GLN A 175 -26.83 2.24 10.17
N VAL A 176 -26.15 2.16 9.02
CA VAL A 176 -26.64 1.37 7.89
C VAL A 176 -26.47 -0.13 8.09
N LEU A 177 -25.51 -0.57 8.91
CA LEU A 177 -25.21 -1.98 9.13
C LEU A 177 -26.23 -2.57 10.12
N THR A 178 -27.20 -3.30 9.59
CA THR A 178 -28.29 -3.94 10.33
C THR A 178 -28.47 -5.38 9.87
N GLN A 179 -29.46 -6.08 10.41
CA GLN A 179 -29.80 -7.42 9.95
C GLN A 179 -30.23 -7.46 8.47
N ASP A 180 -30.86 -6.40 7.96
CA ASP A 180 -31.38 -6.32 6.57
C ASP A 180 -30.29 -5.97 5.54
N THR A 181 -29.16 -5.46 6.00
CA THR A 181 -28.00 -5.05 5.17
C THR A 181 -26.76 -5.89 5.46
N ARG A 182 -26.95 -7.05 6.08
CA ARG A 182 -25.88 -7.98 6.43
C ARG A 182 -24.99 -8.24 5.21
N THR A 183 -23.69 -8.06 5.41
CA THR A 183 -22.70 -8.01 4.34
C THR A 183 -21.63 -9.09 4.54
N LEU A 184 -21.22 -9.73 3.45
CA LEU A 184 -20.16 -10.73 3.45
C LEU A 184 -18.97 -10.24 2.62
N ALA A 185 -17.81 -10.09 3.26
CA ALA A 185 -16.55 -9.82 2.60
C ALA A 185 -15.86 -11.12 2.21
N VAL A 186 -15.69 -11.34 0.90
CA VAL A 186 -15.17 -12.59 0.35
C VAL A 186 -13.82 -12.39 -0.32
N THR A 187 -12.89 -13.29 -0.03
CA THR A 187 -11.56 -13.33 -0.65
C THR A 187 -11.39 -14.67 -1.40
N PRO A 188 -11.52 -14.71 -2.74
CA PRO A 188 -11.26 -15.90 -3.53
C PRO A 188 -9.77 -16.26 -3.52
N LEU A 189 -9.44 -17.43 -2.99
CA LEU A 189 -8.05 -17.87 -2.78
C LEU A 189 -7.76 -19.22 -3.44
N LEU A 190 -6.58 -19.36 -4.05
CA LEU A 190 -6.00 -20.66 -4.38
C LEU A 190 -5.03 -21.07 -3.30
N ILE A 191 -5.28 -22.21 -2.66
CA ILE A 191 -4.40 -22.73 -1.61
C ILE A 191 -3.23 -23.44 -2.29
N THR A 192 -2.00 -22.99 -2.00
CA THR A 192 -0.79 -23.58 -2.62
C THR A 192 0.32 -23.93 -1.64
N SER A 193 0.45 -23.25 -0.50
CA SER A 193 1.40 -23.59 0.56
C SER A 193 0.95 -23.05 1.91
N VAL A 194 1.56 -23.55 2.99
CA VAL A 194 1.28 -23.13 4.37
C VAL A 194 1.63 -21.66 4.58
N GLU A 195 2.75 -21.17 4.03
CA GLU A 195 3.15 -19.77 4.19
C GLU A 195 2.17 -18.80 3.54
N ASP A 196 1.62 -19.17 2.38
CA ASP A 196 0.58 -18.37 1.73
C ASP A 196 -0.71 -18.37 2.56
N ILE A 197 -1.12 -19.51 3.12
CA ILE A 197 -2.28 -19.60 4.01
C ILE A 197 -2.09 -18.63 5.19
N ASP A 198 -0.94 -18.67 5.83
CA ASP A 198 -0.65 -17.86 7.02
C ASP A 198 -0.64 -16.37 6.70
N ALA A 199 -0.09 -15.99 5.55
CA ALA A 199 -0.14 -14.61 5.07
C ALA A 199 -1.57 -14.14 4.79
N GLN A 200 -2.41 -15.02 4.22
CA GLN A 200 -3.81 -14.71 3.92
C GLN A 200 -4.67 -14.63 5.17
N LEU A 201 -4.44 -15.48 6.18
CA LEU A 201 -5.12 -15.41 7.48
C LEU A 201 -4.80 -14.09 8.20
N ARG A 202 -3.54 -13.66 8.21
CA ARG A 202 -3.14 -12.35 8.75
C ARG A 202 -3.85 -11.20 8.03
N LYS A 203 -3.95 -11.28 6.71
CA LYS A 203 -4.61 -10.25 5.90
C LYS A 203 -6.11 -10.20 6.12
N LEU A 204 -6.74 -11.36 6.26
CA LEU A 204 -8.14 -11.48 6.63
C LEU A 204 -8.41 -10.83 7.99
N GLU A 205 -7.53 -11.06 8.96
CA GLU A 205 -7.60 -10.42 10.30
C GLU A 205 -7.45 -8.90 10.21
N ILE A 206 -6.48 -8.40 9.45
CA ILE A 206 -6.28 -6.95 9.21
C ILE A 206 -7.55 -6.31 8.62
N ASN A 207 -8.15 -6.94 7.60
CA ASN A 207 -9.37 -6.45 6.96
C ASN A 207 -10.57 -6.44 7.91
N TYR A 208 -10.68 -7.45 8.78
CA TYR A 208 -11.66 -7.48 9.84
C TYR A 208 -11.46 -6.32 10.82
N GLN A 209 -10.24 -6.05 11.27
CA GLN A 209 -9.97 -4.99 12.24
C GLN A 209 -10.35 -3.59 11.72
N GLY A 210 -10.32 -3.35 10.41
CA GLY A 210 -10.82 -2.09 9.85
C GLY A 210 -12.36 -1.97 9.84
N ASN A 211 -13.11 -3.08 9.91
CA ASN A 211 -14.54 -3.11 9.59
C ASN A 211 -15.32 -4.03 10.53
N VAL A 212 -15.10 -3.88 11.84
CA VAL A 212 -15.79 -4.72 12.85
C VAL A 212 -17.24 -4.28 13.01
N SER A 213 -18.15 -5.21 12.75
CA SER A 213 -19.58 -5.05 12.94
C SER A 213 -20.23 -6.40 13.13
N PRO A 214 -21.32 -6.50 13.93
CA PRO A 214 -22.06 -7.74 14.07
C PRO A 214 -22.74 -8.21 12.79
N HIS A 215 -22.87 -7.33 11.80
CA HIS A 215 -23.55 -7.59 10.52
C HIS A 215 -22.57 -7.72 9.36
N VAL A 216 -21.26 -7.75 9.62
CA VAL A 216 -20.22 -8.00 8.61
C VAL A 216 -19.54 -9.33 8.91
N LEU A 217 -19.55 -10.23 7.92
CA LEU A 217 -18.85 -11.51 7.97
C LEU A 217 -17.69 -11.51 6.97
N PHE A 218 -16.67 -12.32 7.24
CA PHE A 218 -15.50 -12.48 6.37
C PHE A 218 -15.39 -13.93 5.95
N ALA A 219 -15.24 -14.20 4.65
CA ALA A 219 -15.07 -15.56 4.14
C ALA A 219 -13.90 -15.67 3.16
N VAL A 220 -13.18 -16.79 3.25
CA VAL A 220 -12.23 -17.22 2.23
C VAL A 220 -12.91 -18.26 1.34
N LEU A 221 -12.94 -18.00 0.02
CA LEU A 221 -13.48 -18.95 -0.96
C LEU A 221 -12.31 -19.71 -1.57
N THR A 222 -12.10 -20.95 -1.15
CA THR A 222 -10.86 -21.67 -1.44
C THR A 222 -11.04 -22.73 -2.51
N ASP A 223 -10.07 -22.79 -3.43
CA ASP A 223 -9.87 -23.89 -4.37
C ASP A 223 -8.44 -24.40 -4.19
N PHE A 224 -8.18 -25.66 -4.53
CA PHE A 224 -6.81 -26.12 -4.74
C PHE A 224 -6.28 -25.73 -6.12
N ALA A 225 -4.95 -25.79 -6.29
CA ALA A 225 -4.31 -25.60 -7.59
C ALA A 225 -4.76 -26.64 -8.62
N ASP A 226 -4.77 -26.26 -9.91
CA ASP A 226 -5.11 -27.12 -11.05
C ASP A 226 -4.21 -28.38 -11.06
N ALA A 227 -4.82 -29.56 -11.18
CA ALA A 227 -4.15 -30.86 -10.98
C ALA A 227 -4.54 -31.91 -12.04
N PRO A 228 -3.72 -32.96 -12.25
CA PRO A 228 -4.06 -34.08 -13.14
C PRO A 228 -5.09 -35.05 -12.53
N ALA A 229 -5.30 -35.03 -11.21
CA ALA A 229 -6.27 -35.85 -10.48
C ALA A 229 -7.18 -34.99 -9.60
N LYS A 230 -8.33 -35.54 -9.19
CA LYS A 230 -9.29 -34.85 -8.31
C LYS A 230 -8.65 -34.49 -6.97
N ASP A 231 -7.95 -35.45 -6.36
CA ASP A 231 -7.28 -35.35 -5.06
C ASP A 231 -5.77 -35.54 -5.24
N MET A 232 -4.97 -34.70 -4.58
CA MET A 232 -3.51 -34.76 -4.61
C MET A 232 -2.96 -34.99 -3.18
N PRO A 233 -1.78 -35.62 -3.05
CA PRO A 233 -1.10 -35.71 -1.76
C PRO A 233 -0.84 -34.31 -1.17
N GLY A 234 -1.18 -34.12 0.11
CA GLY A 234 -0.99 -32.84 0.83
C GLY A 234 -2.19 -31.88 0.78
N ASP A 235 -3.19 -32.10 -0.07
CA ASP A 235 -4.39 -31.25 -0.15
C ASP A 235 -5.12 -31.16 1.21
N GLN A 236 -5.29 -32.30 1.88
CA GLN A 236 -5.96 -32.36 3.18
C GLN A 236 -5.20 -31.60 4.27
N GLU A 237 -3.86 -31.63 4.25
CA GLU A 237 -3.03 -30.90 5.21
C GLU A 237 -3.18 -29.37 5.03
N LEU A 238 -3.17 -28.91 3.78
CA LEU A 238 -3.38 -27.52 3.43
C LEU A 238 -4.77 -27.03 3.84
N LEU A 239 -5.82 -27.81 3.58
CA LEU A 239 -7.18 -27.48 4.00
C LEU A 239 -7.31 -27.47 5.52
N ALA A 240 -6.77 -28.48 6.22
CA ALA A 240 -6.79 -28.54 7.68
C ALA A 240 -6.05 -27.35 8.33
N ARG A 241 -4.94 -26.89 7.74
CA ARG A 241 -4.22 -25.69 8.19
C ARG A 241 -5.07 -24.42 8.05
N MET A 242 -5.78 -24.27 6.92
CA MET A 242 -6.68 -23.14 6.68
C MET A 242 -7.85 -23.15 7.67
N GLU A 243 -8.52 -24.29 7.84
CA GLU A 243 -9.63 -24.44 8.78
C GLU A 243 -9.21 -24.18 10.23
N ARG A 244 -8.03 -24.67 10.64
CA ARG A 244 -7.48 -24.39 11.96
C ARG A 244 -7.27 -22.89 12.17
N GLY A 245 -6.68 -22.20 11.19
CA GLY A 245 -6.48 -20.75 11.27
C GLY A 245 -7.78 -19.95 11.35
N ILE A 246 -8.83 -20.39 10.64
CA ILE A 246 -10.16 -19.78 10.73
C ILE A 246 -10.82 -20.03 12.10
N ARG A 247 -10.64 -21.23 12.68
CA ARG A 247 -11.08 -21.52 14.06
C ARG A 247 -10.37 -20.62 15.07
N GLU A 248 -9.04 -20.52 15.00
CA GLU A 248 -8.23 -19.64 15.86
C GLU A 248 -8.65 -18.16 15.73
N LEU A 249 -9.04 -17.70 14.54
CA LEU A 249 -9.58 -16.35 14.34
C LEU A 249 -10.94 -16.18 15.00
N ASN A 250 -11.84 -17.16 14.88
CA ASN A 250 -13.14 -17.12 15.54
C ASN A 250 -13.06 -17.26 17.06
N GLU A 251 -12.09 -17.99 17.60
CA GLU A 251 -11.85 -18.05 19.05
C GLU A 251 -11.39 -16.68 19.58
N ARG A 252 -10.57 -15.95 18.82
CA ARG A 252 -10.06 -14.63 19.20
C ARG A 252 -11.07 -13.49 19.03
N HIS A 253 -11.85 -13.52 17.95
CA HIS A 253 -12.68 -12.38 17.51
C HIS A 253 -14.16 -12.71 17.33
N GLY A 254 -14.55 -13.98 17.44
CA GLY A 254 -15.93 -14.41 17.30
C GLY A 254 -16.79 -13.95 18.48
N HIS A 255 -18.09 -13.75 18.22
CA HIS A 255 -19.06 -13.54 19.28
C HIS A 255 -19.69 -14.88 19.67
N ARG A 256 -20.14 -14.99 20.92
CA ARG A 256 -20.68 -16.24 21.51
C ARG A 256 -21.77 -16.95 20.69
N GLU A 257 -22.45 -16.24 19.78
CA GLU A 257 -23.61 -16.77 19.04
C GLU A 257 -23.33 -17.10 17.56
N HIS A 258 -22.35 -16.46 16.89
CA HIS A 258 -22.09 -16.65 15.46
C HIS A 258 -20.60 -16.51 15.07
N PRO A 259 -20.07 -17.39 14.19
CA PRO A 259 -18.72 -17.24 13.64
C PRO A 259 -18.62 -15.99 12.74
N ARG A 260 -17.47 -15.29 12.82
CA ARG A 260 -17.15 -14.10 12.00
C ARG A 260 -16.39 -14.45 10.74
N PHE A 261 -15.53 -15.45 10.83
CA PHE A 261 -14.65 -15.92 9.77
C PHE A 261 -15.15 -17.26 9.26
N LEU A 262 -15.27 -17.39 7.94
CA LEU A 262 -15.77 -18.60 7.28
C LEU A 262 -14.72 -19.10 6.28
N CYS A 263 -14.57 -20.42 6.22
CA CYS A 263 -13.85 -21.10 5.15
C CYS A 263 -14.87 -21.83 4.29
N LEU A 264 -14.99 -21.46 3.02
CA LEU A 264 -15.83 -22.16 2.05
C LEU A 264 -14.92 -22.78 1.00
N HIS A 265 -14.67 -24.08 1.14
CA HIS A 265 -13.81 -24.84 0.22
C HIS A 265 -14.64 -25.51 -0.87
N ARG A 266 -14.11 -25.59 -2.10
CA ARG A 266 -14.73 -26.31 -3.20
C ARG A 266 -13.86 -27.45 -3.69
N GLU A 267 -14.49 -28.56 -4.03
CA GLU A 267 -13.80 -29.69 -4.67
C GLU A 267 -13.33 -29.36 -6.10
N ARG A 268 -12.25 -30.01 -6.55
CA ARG A 268 -11.87 -29.97 -7.97
C ARG A 268 -12.92 -30.72 -8.82
N ARG A 269 -13.27 -30.14 -9.96
CA ARG A 269 -14.11 -30.78 -11.00
C ARG A 269 -13.33 -30.96 -12.28
N TRP A 270 -13.62 -32.02 -13.02
CA TRP A 270 -13.02 -32.25 -14.33
C TRP A 270 -13.47 -31.18 -15.32
N ASN A 271 -12.52 -30.47 -15.93
CA ASN A 271 -12.80 -29.49 -16.96
C ASN A 271 -12.33 -30.03 -18.34
N PRO A 272 -13.26 -30.37 -19.26
CA PRO A 272 -12.89 -30.95 -20.56
C PRO A 272 -12.19 -29.94 -21.49
N VAL A 273 -12.36 -28.64 -21.26
CA VAL A 273 -11.73 -27.58 -22.06
C VAL A 273 -10.29 -27.34 -21.61
N ALA A 274 -10.03 -27.41 -20.31
CA ALA A 274 -8.70 -27.28 -19.73
C ALA A 274 -7.90 -28.60 -19.69
N ASP A 275 -8.60 -29.74 -19.83
CA ASP A 275 -8.05 -31.11 -19.72
C ASP A 275 -7.38 -31.37 -18.37
N ARG A 276 -8.01 -30.85 -17.30
CA ARG A 276 -7.49 -30.88 -15.92
C ARG A 276 -8.61 -30.87 -14.89
N TRP A 277 -8.28 -31.33 -13.69
CA TRP A 277 -9.09 -31.13 -12.49
C TRP A 277 -8.80 -29.75 -11.91
N MET A 278 -9.83 -28.92 -11.80
CA MET A 278 -9.70 -27.53 -11.33
C MET A 278 -11.00 -27.04 -10.68
N GLY A 279 -10.94 -25.91 -10.00
CA GLY A 279 -12.15 -25.22 -9.53
C GLY A 279 -12.98 -24.72 -10.71
N TRP A 280 -14.29 -25.02 -10.71
CA TRP A 280 -15.22 -24.61 -11.77
C TRP A 280 -15.22 -23.08 -11.93
N GLU A 281 -15.04 -22.61 -13.17
CA GLU A 281 -15.02 -21.18 -13.58
C GLU A 281 -14.12 -20.24 -12.74
N ARG A 282 -13.14 -20.79 -12.01
CA ARG A 282 -12.23 -20.05 -11.12
C ARG A 282 -12.94 -19.00 -10.25
N LYS A 283 -12.47 -17.74 -10.26
CA LYS A 283 -13.02 -16.64 -9.44
C LYS A 283 -14.49 -16.38 -9.77
N ARG A 284 -14.87 -16.37 -11.05
CA ARG A 284 -16.27 -16.21 -11.48
C ARG A 284 -17.14 -17.30 -10.88
N GLY A 285 -16.75 -18.56 -11.05
CA GLY A 285 -17.50 -19.70 -10.54
C GLY A 285 -17.65 -19.71 -9.03
N LYS A 286 -16.60 -19.32 -8.29
CA LYS A 286 -16.67 -19.18 -6.83
C LYS A 286 -17.77 -18.20 -6.42
N LEU A 287 -17.80 -17.03 -7.05
CA LEU A 287 -18.75 -15.97 -6.72
C LEU A 287 -20.17 -16.33 -7.19
N GLU A 288 -20.31 -16.91 -8.39
CA GLU A 288 -21.60 -17.33 -8.93
C GLU A 288 -22.24 -18.43 -8.06
N GLU A 289 -21.47 -19.46 -7.72
CA GLU A 289 -21.93 -20.54 -6.86
C GLU A 289 -22.21 -20.08 -5.42
N LEU A 290 -21.41 -19.13 -4.91
CA LEU A 290 -21.68 -18.48 -3.64
C LEU A 290 -23.02 -17.74 -3.70
N ASN A 291 -23.28 -16.95 -4.74
CA ASN A 291 -24.51 -16.21 -4.86
C ASN A 291 -25.73 -17.15 -4.89
N HIS A 292 -25.65 -18.28 -5.62
CA HIS A 292 -26.68 -19.30 -5.59
C HIS A 292 -26.90 -19.88 -4.19
N LEU A 293 -25.82 -20.18 -3.47
CA LEU A 293 -25.89 -20.63 -2.08
C LEU A 293 -26.57 -19.61 -1.17
N LEU A 294 -26.19 -18.33 -1.26
CA LEU A 294 -26.78 -17.24 -0.48
C LEU A 294 -28.28 -17.08 -0.78
N LEU A 295 -28.69 -17.30 -2.03
CA LEU A 295 -30.09 -17.29 -2.47
C LEU A 295 -30.86 -18.59 -2.15
N GLY A 296 -30.25 -19.56 -1.47
CA GLY A 296 -30.91 -20.77 -0.97
C GLY A 296 -30.75 -22.03 -1.83
N ALA A 297 -29.87 -22.02 -2.83
CA ALA A 297 -29.57 -23.23 -3.61
C ALA A 297 -28.74 -24.24 -2.79
N SER A 298 -29.13 -25.51 -2.84
CA SER A 298 -28.45 -26.61 -2.13
C SER A 298 -27.44 -27.39 -2.99
N GLY A 299 -27.49 -27.27 -4.32
CA GLY A 299 -26.68 -28.03 -5.28
C GLY A 299 -25.25 -27.53 -5.51
N THR A 300 -24.63 -26.87 -4.52
CA THR A 300 -23.29 -26.27 -4.68
C THR A 300 -22.15 -27.24 -4.39
N SER A 301 -20.96 -26.94 -4.91
CA SER A 301 -19.71 -27.67 -4.71
C SER A 301 -18.96 -27.32 -3.42
N TYR A 302 -19.50 -26.37 -2.64
CA TYR A 302 -18.91 -25.98 -1.37
C TYR A 302 -19.05 -27.12 -0.34
N THR A 303 -17.91 -27.53 0.23
CA THR A 303 -17.82 -28.57 1.25
C THR A 303 -17.85 -27.97 2.64
N GLY A 304 -18.50 -28.63 3.59
CA GLY A 304 -18.52 -28.26 5.01
C GLY A 304 -19.89 -27.78 5.51
N GLY A 305 -20.02 -27.61 6.83
CA GLY A 305 -21.25 -27.12 7.46
C GLY A 305 -21.45 -25.63 7.18
N LEU A 306 -22.56 -25.29 6.52
CA LEU A 306 -22.92 -23.92 6.16
C LEU A 306 -23.71 -23.26 7.29
N PRO A 307 -23.26 -22.13 7.86
CA PRO A 307 -24.03 -21.42 8.88
C PRO A 307 -25.35 -20.92 8.30
N ALA A 308 -26.46 -21.10 9.03
CA ALA A 308 -27.77 -20.56 8.64
C ALA A 308 -27.75 -19.03 8.40
N ALA A 309 -26.82 -18.33 9.06
CA ALA A 309 -26.60 -16.89 8.87
C ALA A 309 -26.27 -16.52 7.41
N LEU A 310 -25.80 -17.45 6.57
CA LEU A 310 -25.48 -17.16 5.17
C LEU A 310 -26.72 -16.73 4.37
N HIS A 311 -27.90 -17.29 4.64
CA HIS A 311 -29.14 -16.95 3.93
C HIS A 311 -29.69 -15.56 4.26
N THR A 312 -29.12 -14.88 5.26
CA THR A 312 -29.50 -13.52 5.65
C THR A 312 -28.60 -12.45 5.02
N ILE A 313 -27.59 -12.85 4.23
CA ILE A 313 -26.68 -11.91 3.58
C ILE A 313 -27.37 -11.27 2.38
N ARG A 314 -27.39 -9.93 2.37
CA ARG A 314 -27.90 -9.14 1.24
C ARG A 314 -26.81 -8.67 0.31
N TYR A 315 -25.67 -8.26 0.88
CA TYR A 315 -24.57 -7.67 0.12
C TYR A 315 -23.31 -8.53 0.21
N VAL A 316 -22.56 -8.58 -0.89
CA VAL A 316 -21.23 -9.20 -0.93
C VAL A 316 -20.21 -8.19 -1.40
N ILE A 317 -19.07 -8.11 -0.71
CA ILE A 317 -17.89 -7.38 -1.18
C ILE A 317 -16.83 -8.39 -1.62
N THR A 318 -16.46 -8.36 -2.90
CA THR A 318 -15.40 -9.20 -3.46
C THR A 318 -14.05 -8.49 -3.36
N LEU A 319 -13.05 -9.18 -2.80
CA LEU A 319 -11.68 -8.74 -2.62
C LEU A 319 -10.72 -9.74 -3.26
N ASP A 320 -9.59 -9.28 -3.79
CA ASP A 320 -8.45 -10.13 -4.10
C ASP A 320 -7.58 -10.36 -2.86
N ALA A 321 -6.76 -11.42 -2.93
CA ALA A 321 -5.84 -11.87 -1.88
C ALA A 321 -4.83 -10.79 -1.41
N ASP A 322 -4.64 -9.73 -2.19
CA ASP A 322 -3.73 -8.63 -1.90
C ASP A 322 -4.44 -7.32 -1.54
N ASN A 323 -5.77 -7.32 -1.37
CA ASN A 323 -6.49 -6.11 -1.03
C ASN A 323 -6.59 -5.85 0.47
N GLN A 324 -6.46 -4.58 0.81
CA GLN A 324 -6.65 -4.09 2.17
C GLN A 324 -7.81 -3.09 2.20
N LEU A 325 -8.79 -3.39 3.05
CA LEU A 325 -9.92 -2.50 3.33
C LEU A 325 -9.48 -1.40 4.28
N LEU A 326 -9.89 -0.17 3.99
CA LEU A 326 -9.74 0.94 4.92
C LEU A 326 -10.82 0.89 6.02
N PRO A 327 -10.61 1.61 7.12
CA PRO A 327 -11.57 1.67 8.22
C PRO A 327 -12.93 2.18 7.76
N GLY A 328 -14.02 1.51 8.14
CA GLY A 328 -15.38 1.93 7.80
C GLY A 328 -15.74 1.87 6.30
N SER A 329 -14.89 1.29 5.45
CA SER A 329 -15.12 1.20 4.01
C SER A 329 -16.34 0.35 3.67
N VAL A 330 -16.55 -0.77 4.38
CA VAL A 330 -17.71 -1.64 4.16
C VAL A 330 -19.01 -0.90 4.46
N ALA A 331 -19.07 -0.24 5.63
CA ALA A 331 -20.22 0.57 6.03
C ALA A 331 -20.51 1.68 5.01
N SER A 332 -19.49 2.39 4.56
CA SER A 332 -19.61 3.47 3.57
C SER A 332 -20.13 2.98 2.22
N MET A 333 -19.65 1.83 1.74
CA MET A 333 -20.12 1.24 0.49
C MET A 333 -21.58 0.77 0.58
N VAL A 334 -21.96 0.14 1.71
CA VAL A 334 -23.34 -0.28 1.97
C VAL A 334 -24.26 0.93 2.05
N ALA A 335 -23.84 2.00 2.74
CA ALA A 335 -24.56 3.27 2.82
C ALA A 335 -24.86 3.89 1.45
N ILE A 336 -23.92 3.78 0.51
CA ILE A 336 -24.13 4.23 -0.87
C ILE A 336 -25.11 3.31 -1.59
N LEU A 337 -24.83 2.00 -1.68
CA LEU A 337 -25.60 1.10 -2.53
C LEU A 337 -27.03 0.87 -2.00
N HIS A 338 -27.23 0.90 -0.68
CA HIS A 338 -28.53 0.71 -0.04
C HIS A 338 -29.44 1.94 -0.18
N HIS A 339 -28.90 3.12 -0.49
CA HIS A 339 -29.69 4.33 -0.70
C HIS A 339 -30.73 4.15 -1.85
N PRO A 340 -32.00 4.56 -1.71
CA PRO A 340 -33.06 4.31 -2.71
C PRO A 340 -32.75 4.77 -4.14
N LEU A 341 -32.02 5.89 -4.29
CA LEU A 341 -31.57 6.39 -5.61
C LEU A 341 -30.51 5.51 -6.29
N ASN A 342 -29.80 4.69 -5.51
CA ASN A 342 -28.73 3.83 -6.02
C ASN A 342 -29.18 2.38 -6.21
N GLN A 343 -30.30 1.96 -5.60
CA GLN A 343 -30.84 0.61 -5.79
C GLN A 343 -31.26 0.35 -7.26
N ALA A 344 -30.89 -0.83 -7.77
CA ALA A 344 -31.15 -1.25 -9.15
C ALA A 344 -32.65 -1.38 -9.47
N ARG A 345 -33.07 -0.82 -10.61
CA ARG A 345 -34.37 -1.07 -11.23
C ARG A 345 -34.21 -1.81 -12.55
N PHE A 346 -34.95 -2.89 -12.70
CA PHE A 346 -34.97 -3.67 -13.93
C PHE A 346 -36.00 -3.14 -14.92
N ASP A 347 -35.77 -3.41 -16.20
CA ASP A 347 -36.74 -3.20 -17.28
C ASP A 347 -37.93 -4.16 -17.16
N ALA A 348 -38.93 -4.01 -18.03
CA ALA A 348 -40.12 -4.87 -18.05
C ALA A 348 -39.78 -6.36 -18.30
N SER A 349 -38.70 -6.66 -19.03
CA SER A 349 -38.22 -8.04 -19.21
C SER A 349 -37.59 -8.62 -17.96
N GLY A 350 -37.21 -7.77 -17.00
CA GLY A 350 -36.56 -8.15 -15.78
C GLY A 350 -35.08 -8.50 -15.93
N LYS A 351 -34.45 -8.18 -17.07
CA LYS A 351 -33.09 -8.64 -17.40
C LYS A 351 -32.06 -7.51 -17.52
N ARG A 352 -32.48 -6.24 -17.55
CA ARG A 352 -31.59 -5.10 -17.74
C ARG A 352 -31.82 -4.02 -16.69
N VAL A 353 -30.75 -3.51 -16.10
CA VAL A 353 -30.81 -2.40 -15.13
C VAL A 353 -30.99 -1.05 -15.83
N THR A 354 -32.15 -0.42 -15.66
CA THR A 354 -32.55 0.85 -16.30
C THR A 354 -32.23 2.08 -15.45
N ALA A 355 -32.25 1.95 -14.13
CA ALA A 355 -31.89 2.99 -13.16
C ALA A 355 -31.23 2.38 -11.92
N GLY A 356 -30.47 3.20 -11.17
CA GLY A 356 -29.64 2.72 -10.07
C GLY A 356 -28.52 1.78 -10.53
N TYR A 357 -28.03 0.97 -9.61
CA TYR A 357 -26.83 0.14 -9.75
C TYR A 357 -27.04 -1.16 -8.97
N SER A 358 -26.58 -2.29 -9.52
CA SER A 358 -26.51 -3.53 -8.75
C SER A 358 -25.16 -3.71 -8.06
N MET A 359 -24.17 -2.92 -8.46
CA MET A 359 -22.79 -3.02 -8.00
C MET A 359 -22.12 -1.66 -7.84
N LEU A 360 -21.21 -1.58 -6.88
CA LEU A 360 -20.40 -0.43 -6.54
C LEU A 360 -18.91 -0.79 -6.64
N GLN A 361 -18.18 -0.07 -7.49
CA GLN A 361 -16.72 -0.11 -7.58
C GLN A 361 -16.14 0.96 -6.65
N PRO A 362 -15.32 0.60 -5.65
CA PRO A 362 -14.53 1.57 -4.90
C PRO A 362 -13.33 2.04 -5.72
N GLY A 363 -12.77 3.18 -5.35
CA GLY A 363 -11.49 3.62 -5.87
C GLY A 363 -10.38 2.65 -5.49
N LEU A 364 -9.41 2.47 -6.39
CA LEU A 364 -8.22 1.66 -6.13
C LEU A 364 -7.03 2.59 -5.97
N ALA A 365 -6.25 2.34 -4.92
CA ALA A 365 -4.97 2.97 -4.67
C ALA A 365 -3.91 1.90 -4.47
N ASP A 366 -2.67 2.28 -4.74
CA ASP A 366 -1.54 1.38 -4.49
C ASP A 366 -1.35 1.25 -2.99
N SER A 367 -1.32 0.02 -2.48
CA SER A 367 -0.99 -0.27 -1.08
C SER A 367 0.37 0.35 -0.77
N PRO A 368 0.41 1.36 0.11
CA PRO A 368 1.65 1.99 0.49
C PRO A 368 2.33 1.04 1.47
N SER A 369 3.41 0.41 1.02
CA SER A 369 4.19 -0.50 1.87
C SER A 369 5.61 0.02 1.94
N ARG A 370 6.23 -0.13 3.11
CA ARG A 370 7.61 0.27 3.36
C ARG A 370 8.56 -0.32 2.31
N GLU A 371 8.42 -1.61 2.02
CA GLU A 371 9.22 -2.33 1.01
C GLU A 371 9.19 -1.65 -0.38
N LYS A 372 8.00 -1.26 -0.86
CA LYS A 372 7.81 -0.57 -2.15
C LYS A 372 8.39 0.84 -2.14
N TRP A 373 8.21 1.58 -1.06
CA TRP A 373 8.75 2.93 -0.94
C TRP A 373 10.29 2.90 -1.05
N LEU A 374 10.92 1.94 -0.36
CA LEU A 374 12.37 1.73 -0.36
C LEU A 374 12.91 1.23 -1.70
N THR A 375 12.27 0.23 -2.32
CA THR A 375 12.72 -0.38 -3.59
C THR A 375 12.56 0.55 -4.79
N SER A 376 11.56 1.42 -4.75
CA SER A 376 11.31 2.42 -5.77
C SER A 376 12.18 3.67 -5.58
N GLY A 377 12.78 3.92 -4.41
CA GLY A 377 13.64 5.10 -4.15
C GLY A 377 12.94 6.45 -4.40
N ALA A 378 11.61 6.50 -4.23
CA ALA A 378 10.75 7.60 -4.72
C ALA A 378 10.82 7.84 -6.24
N TRP A 379 11.51 6.99 -6.99
CA TRP A 379 11.40 6.81 -8.43
C TRP A 379 10.31 5.79 -8.68
N PRO A 380 9.10 6.24 -9.02
CA PRO A 380 8.08 5.26 -9.25
C PRO A 380 8.43 4.59 -10.59
N LEU A 381 8.78 3.30 -10.54
CA LEU A 381 8.63 2.36 -11.66
C LEU A 381 7.19 2.35 -12.21
N SER A 382 6.31 3.16 -11.61
CA SER A 382 5.17 3.77 -12.28
C SER A 382 5.49 4.44 -13.60
N ILE A 383 6.71 4.74 -14.06
CA ILE A 383 6.84 5.26 -15.45
C ILE A 383 6.36 4.20 -16.48
N ILE A 384 6.40 2.91 -16.12
CA ILE A 384 5.86 1.81 -16.92
C ILE A 384 4.38 1.53 -16.57
N HIS A 385 3.93 1.90 -15.36
CA HIS A 385 2.62 1.51 -14.81
C HIS A 385 1.67 2.69 -14.49
N SER A 386 2.11 3.94 -14.63
CA SER A 386 1.35 5.18 -14.44
C SER A 386 0.56 5.53 -15.69
N LYS A 387 -0.05 4.52 -16.31
CA LYS A 387 -1.13 4.76 -17.27
C LYS A 387 -2.46 5.12 -16.60
N ARG A 388 -2.51 5.25 -15.26
CA ARG A 388 -3.51 6.04 -14.53
C ARG A 388 -2.89 6.46 -13.20
N GLY A 389 -2.91 7.76 -12.88
CA GLY A 389 -2.45 8.24 -11.59
C GLY A 389 -3.38 7.77 -10.47
N HIS A 390 -2.90 6.85 -9.65
CA HIS A 390 -3.00 6.73 -8.17
C HIS A 390 -4.35 6.92 -7.45
N ARG A 391 -5.44 7.00 -8.19
CA ARG A 391 -6.84 6.90 -7.77
C ARG A 391 -7.56 6.18 -8.91
N THR A 392 -8.81 5.76 -8.71
CA THR A 392 -9.69 5.22 -9.76
C THR A 392 -9.34 5.79 -11.14
N PRO A 393 -9.24 4.98 -12.20
CA PRO A 393 -8.85 5.49 -13.50
C PRO A 393 -9.56 6.80 -13.88
N ALA A 394 -8.83 7.81 -14.36
CA ALA A 394 -9.44 9.06 -14.83
C ALA A 394 -10.58 8.79 -15.84
N ALA A 395 -10.45 7.72 -16.63
CA ALA A 395 -11.49 7.21 -17.53
C ALA A 395 -12.75 6.71 -16.81
N THR A 396 -12.62 6.09 -15.63
CA THR A 396 -13.76 5.62 -14.82
C THR A 396 -14.44 6.78 -14.10
N HIS A 397 -13.67 7.75 -13.60
CA HIS A 397 -14.22 9.04 -13.12
C HIS A 397 -14.97 9.77 -14.24
N LEU A 398 -14.37 9.87 -15.41
CA LEU A 398 -14.97 10.51 -16.58
C LEU A 398 -16.25 9.77 -16.99
N SER A 399 -16.23 8.43 -16.98
CA SER A 399 -17.40 7.62 -17.31
C SER A 399 -18.55 7.86 -16.32
N GLN A 400 -18.26 7.90 -15.02
CA GLN A 400 -19.26 8.21 -14.00
C GLN A 400 -19.78 9.64 -14.15
N ALA A 401 -18.92 10.62 -14.41
CA ALA A 401 -19.29 12.03 -14.54
C ALA A 401 -20.18 12.28 -15.78
N LEU A 402 -19.79 11.74 -16.94
CA LEU A 402 -20.49 11.99 -18.21
C LEU A 402 -21.71 11.09 -18.40
N PHE A 403 -21.57 9.80 -18.11
CA PHE A 403 -22.57 8.79 -18.45
C PHE A 403 -23.32 8.22 -17.24
N GLY A 404 -22.87 8.53 -16.02
CA GLY A 404 -23.47 8.00 -14.79
C GLY A 404 -23.22 6.50 -14.59
N VAL A 405 -22.17 5.94 -15.19
CA VAL A 405 -21.81 4.51 -15.07
C VAL A 405 -20.29 4.39 -14.91
N GLY A 406 -19.85 3.60 -13.95
CA GLY A 406 -18.44 3.26 -13.71
C GLY A 406 -17.95 2.06 -14.54
N ASP A 407 -16.79 1.54 -14.16
CA ASP A 407 -16.19 0.31 -14.69
C ASP A 407 -15.90 -0.62 -13.52
N PHE A 408 -16.19 -1.92 -13.67
CA PHE A 408 -15.84 -2.91 -12.65
C PHE A 408 -14.44 -3.47 -12.90
N LEU A 409 -13.63 -3.49 -11.84
CA LEU A 409 -12.23 -3.89 -11.84
C LEU A 409 -12.00 -5.17 -11.02
N GLY A 410 -13.05 -5.97 -10.80
CA GLY A 410 -12.99 -7.25 -10.08
C GLY A 410 -13.10 -7.14 -8.55
N LYS A 411 -13.27 -5.92 -8.02
CA LYS A 411 -13.36 -5.62 -6.58
C LYS A 411 -14.49 -4.65 -6.32
N GLY A 412 -15.34 -4.92 -5.35
CA GLY A 412 -16.46 -4.04 -5.05
C GLY A 412 -17.61 -4.72 -4.34
N LEU A 413 -18.61 -3.92 -3.98
CA LEU A 413 -19.82 -4.34 -3.27
C LEU A 413 -20.95 -4.54 -4.26
N TYR A 414 -21.70 -5.63 -4.15
CA TYR A 414 -22.89 -5.86 -4.96
C TYR A 414 -24.06 -6.39 -4.13
N ASP A 415 -25.28 -6.07 -4.57
CA ASP A 415 -26.51 -6.69 -4.07
C ASP A 415 -26.65 -8.07 -4.71
N VAL A 416 -26.70 -9.12 -3.88
CA VAL A 416 -26.62 -10.52 -4.35
C VAL A 416 -27.76 -10.85 -5.32
N ALA A 417 -28.98 -10.43 -5.01
CA ALA A 417 -30.15 -10.72 -5.84
C ALA A 417 -30.12 -9.94 -7.15
N ALA A 418 -29.82 -8.64 -7.09
CA ALA A 418 -29.78 -7.79 -8.29
C ALA A 418 -28.61 -8.18 -9.21
N PHE A 419 -27.43 -8.46 -8.66
CA PHE A 419 -26.26 -8.86 -9.44
C PHE A 419 -26.49 -10.20 -10.14
N THR A 420 -26.96 -11.22 -9.42
CA THR A 420 -27.24 -12.55 -9.98
C THR A 420 -28.26 -12.47 -11.11
N ARG A 421 -29.36 -11.74 -10.89
CA ARG A 421 -30.41 -11.51 -11.91
C ARG A 421 -29.88 -10.82 -13.16
N SER A 422 -28.91 -9.91 -13.03
CA SER A 422 -28.34 -9.18 -14.18
C SER A 422 -27.45 -10.05 -15.09
N LEU A 423 -26.85 -11.11 -14.54
CA LEU A 423 -25.89 -11.98 -15.23
C LEU A 423 -26.46 -13.32 -15.66
N GLU A 424 -27.63 -13.70 -15.13
CA GLU A 424 -28.24 -15.00 -15.35
C GLU A 424 -28.34 -15.36 -16.84
N GLY A 425 -27.69 -16.47 -17.22
CA GLY A 425 -27.68 -17.00 -18.59
C GLY A 425 -26.91 -16.16 -19.64
N ARG A 426 -26.24 -15.07 -19.25
CA ARG A 426 -25.60 -14.11 -20.20
C ARG A 426 -24.23 -14.54 -20.69
N ILE A 427 -23.43 -15.19 -19.85
CA ILE A 427 -22.04 -15.55 -20.18
C ILE A 427 -21.92 -17.07 -20.27
N PRO A 428 -21.39 -17.62 -21.39
CA PRO A 428 -21.13 -19.05 -21.49
C PRO A 428 -20.10 -19.56 -20.47
N GLU A 429 -20.13 -20.87 -20.25
CA GLU A 429 -19.08 -21.58 -19.52
C GLU A 429 -17.83 -21.72 -20.40
N ASN A 430 -16.66 -21.61 -19.77
CA ASN A 430 -15.33 -21.75 -20.33
C ASN A 430 -15.07 -20.83 -21.52
N SER A 431 -15.62 -19.62 -21.51
CA SER A 431 -15.50 -18.68 -22.64
C SER A 431 -14.72 -17.41 -22.35
N VAL A 432 -14.69 -16.93 -21.10
CA VAL A 432 -14.14 -15.61 -20.75
C VAL A 432 -13.15 -15.71 -19.59
N LEU A 433 -11.90 -15.31 -19.83
CA LEU A 433 -10.84 -15.22 -18.83
C LEU A 433 -10.97 -13.97 -17.94
N SER A 434 -11.37 -12.84 -18.52
CA SER A 434 -11.59 -11.56 -17.83
C SER A 434 -13.09 -11.23 -17.76
N HIS A 435 -13.78 -11.75 -16.74
CA HIS A 435 -15.22 -11.61 -16.57
C HIS A 435 -15.62 -10.25 -15.99
N ASP A 436 -14.77 -9.65 -15.15
CA ASP A 436 -15.04 -8.41 -14.41
C ASP A 436 -15.70 -7.32 -15.29
N LYS A 437 -15.15 -7.07 -16.48
CA LYS A 437 -15.66 -6.00 -17.34
C LYS A 437 -17.07 -6.28 -17.87
N LEU A 438 -17.35 -7.51 -18.31
CA LEU A 438 -18.68 -7.90 -18.77
C LEU A 438 -19.68 -7.89 -17.62
N GLU A 439 -19.28 -8.38 -16.46
CA GLU A 439 -20.12 -8.37 -15.27
C GLU A 439 -20.52 -6.94 -14.92
N GLY A 440 -19.56 -6.02 -14.91
CA GLY A 440 -19.85 -4.61 -14.64
C GLY A 440 -20.76 -3.94 -15.66
N MET A 441 -20.67 -4.33 -16.94
CA MET A 441 -21.54 -3.80 -18.00
C MET A 441 -22.99 -4.27 -17.85
N TYR A 442 -23.22 -5.56 -17.54
CA TYR A 442 -24.57 -6.09 -17.34
C TYR A 442 -25.18 -5.69 -15.98
N ALA A 443 -24.36 -5.70 -14.93
CA ALA A 443 -24.72 -5.31 -13.58
C ALA A 443 -25.04 -3.82 -13.44
N ARG A 444 -24.46 -2.99 -14.30
CA ARG A 444 -24.45 -1.52 -14.21
C ARG A 444 -23.83 -1.03 -12.90
N VAL A 445 -22.58 -0.60 -13.00
CA VAL A 445 -21.74 -0.26 -11.86
C VAL A 445 -21.74 1.24 -11.59
N ALA A 446 -21.73 1.60 -10.30
CA ALA A 446 -21.43 2.95 -9.84
C ALA A 446 -19.99 3.05 -9.31
N LEU A 447 -19.36 4.21 -9.46
CA LEU A 447 -18.08 4.51 -8.80
C LEU A 447 -18.30 5.20 -7.44
N ALA A 448 -17.83 4.57 -6.36
CA ALA A 448 -17.62 5.23 -5.07
C ALA A 448 -16.22 5.86 -5.04
N SER A 449 -16.12 7.12 -5.49
CA SER A 449 -14.83 7.81 -5.65
C SER A 449 -14.13 8.15 -4.33
N ASP A 450 -14.87 8.19 -3.25
CA ASP A 450 -14.42 8.60 -1.92
C ASP A 450 -14.21 7.41 -0.97
N VAL A 451 -14.45 6.18 -1.44
CA VAL A 451 -14.03 4.95 -0.75
C VAL A 451 -12.85 4.36 -1.50
N VAL A 452 -11.74 4.08 -0.81
CA VAL A 452 -10.50 3.60 -1.43
C VAL A 452 -10.11 2.23 -0.88
N LEU A 453 -9.76 1.31 -1.77
CA LEU A 453 -9.13 0.04 -1.44
C LEU A 453 -7.67 0.05 -1.88
N PHE A 454 -6.81 -0.56 -1.07
CA PHE A 454 -5.40 -0.71 -1.40
C PHE A 454 -5.12 -2.02 -2.14
N GLU A 455 -4.26 -1.98 -3.16
CA GLU A 455 -3.84 -3.13 -3.98
C GLU A 455 -2.31 -3.31 -4.01
N GLY A 456 -1.86 -4.56 -4.12
CA GLY A 456 -0.46 -4.92 -4.32
C GLY A 456 0.05 -4.54 -5.72
N GLN A 457 1.35 -4.28 -5.86
CA GLN A 457 1.97 -4.02 -7.16
C GLN A 457 2.91 -5.19 -7.51
N PRO A 458 3.08 -5.53 -8.80
CA PRO A 458 4.00 -6.59 -9.20
C PRO A 458 5.43 -6.18 -8.86
N ALA A 459 6.19 -7.12 -8.27
CA ALA A 459 7.54 -6.84 -7.78
C ALA A 459 8.58 -6.65 -8.90
N ASN A 460 8.32 -7.13 -10.12
CA ASN A 460 9.25 -7.05 -11.26
C ASN A 460 8.52 -7.05 -12.61
N LEU A 461 9.27 -6.69 -13.68
CA LEU A 461 8.73 -6.60 -15.04
C LEU A 461 8.19 -7.94 -15.55
N SER A 462 8.78 -9.08 -15.18
CA SER A 462 8.28 -10.39 -15.59
C SER A 462 6.90 -10.69 -15.01
N SER A 463 6.67 -10.35 -13.75
CA SER A 463 5.36 -10.47 -13.10
C SER A 463 4.34 -9.54 -13.78
N ALA A 464 4.74 -8.30 -14.08
CA ALA A 464 3.91 -7.35 -14.82
C ALA A 464 3.56 -7.85 -16.23
N ALA A 465 4.54 -8.38 -16.97
CA ALA A 465 4.36 -8.94 -18.30
C ALA A 465 3.36 -10.11 -18.31
N SER A 466 3.44 -11.00 -17.32
CA SER A 466 2.48 -12.11 -17.15
C SER A 466 1.05 -11.61 -16.90
N ILE A 467 0.90 -10.58 -16.05
CA ILE A 467 -0.41 -9.94 -15.78
C ILE A 467 -0.96 -9.29 -17.06
N TRP A 468 -0.15 -8.54 -17.80
CA TRP A 468 -0.57 -7.90 -19.05
C TRP A 468 -0.96 -8.91 -20.11
N HIS A 469 -0.16 -9.96 -20.29
CA HIS A 469 -0.45 -11.03 -21.23
C HIS A 469 -1.82 -11.67 -20.95
N ARG A 470 -2.12 -11.92 -19.66
CA ARG A 470 -3.44 -12.40 -19.22
C ARG A 470 -4.55 -11.41 -19.56
N TRP A 471 -4.39 -10.13 -19.23
CA TRP A 471 -5.41 -9.10 -19.49
C TRP A 471 -5.70 -8.96 -20.98
N ILE A 472 -4.67 -8.87 -21.81
CA ILE A 472 -4.81 -8.77 -23.27
C ILE A 472 -5.53 -10.00 -23.81
N ARG A 473 -5.16 -11.21 -23.38
CA ARG A 473 -5.88 -12.43 -23.79
C ARG A 473 -7.36 -12.38 -23.41
N GLY A 474 -7.67 -11.91 -22.20
CA GLY A 474 -9.04 -11.72 -21.73
C GLY A 474 -9.81 -10.69 -22.56
N ASP A 475 -9.22 -9.54 -22.87
CA ASP A 475 -9.85 -8.48 -23.69
C ASP A 475 -10.20 -9.01 -25.09
N TRP A 476 -9.31 -9.77 -25.72
CA TRP A 476 -9.53 -10.36 -27.04
C TRP A 476 -10.58 -11.47 -27.05
N GLN A 477 -10.82 -12.15 -25.92
CA GLN A 477 -11.94 -13.10 -25.81
C GLN A 477 -13.30 -12.42 -25.80
N LEU A 478 -13.36 -11.11 -25.55
CA LEU A 478 -14.59 -10.31 -25.57
C LEU A 478 -15.01 -9.86 -26.98
N LEU A 479 -14.27 -10.21 -28.03
CA LEU A 479 -14.60 -9.88 -29.43
C LEU A 479 -16.06 -10.20 -29.82
N PRO A 480 -16.65 -11.36 -29.44
CA PRO A 480 -18.06 -11.64 -29.76
C PRO A 480 -19.04 -10.58 -29.23
N TRP A 481 -18.72 -9.93 -28.09
CA TRP A 481 -19.55 -8.90 -27.47
C TRP A 481 -19.50 -7.53 -28.16
N LEU A 482 -18.66 -7.37 -29.20
CA LEU A 482 -18.73 -6.20 -30.10
C LEU A 482 -19.83 -6.34 -31.16
N LEU A 483 -20.22 -7.58 -31.47
CA LEU A 483 -21.17 -7.88 -32.53
C LEU A 483 -22.63 -7.60 -32.09
N PRO A 484 -23.57 -7.43 -33.02
CA PRO A 484 -25.00 -7.28 -32.69
C PRO A 484 -25.64 -8.51 -32.02
N TRP A 485 -24.97 -9.66 -32.10
CA TRP A 485 -25.41 -10.93 -31.54
C TRP A 485 -24.29 -11.52 -30.67
N VAL A 486 -24.64 -12.13 -29.53
CA VAL A 486 -23.71 -12.71 -28.56
C VAL A 486 -24.14 -14.11 -28.13
N PRO A 487 -23.20 -15.00 -27.77
CA PRO A 487 -23.54 -16.33 -27.28
C PRO A 487 -24.12 -16.28 -25.86
N SER A 488 -25.22 -16.99 -25.61
CA SER A 488 -25.78 -17.23 -24.27
C SER A 488 -25.17 -18.47 -23.61
N ARG A 489 -25.46 -18.68 -22.31
CA ARG A 489 -25.01 -19.88 -21.58
C ARG A 489 -25.47 -21.20 -22.23
N GLU A 490 -26.65 -21.21 -22.84
CA GLU A 490 -27.21 -22.35 -23.58
C GLU A 490 -26.55 -22.57 -24.95
N GLY A 491 -25.55 -21.76 -25.33
CA GLY A 491 -24.90 -21.83 -26.63
C GLY A 491 -25.70 -21.23 -27.79
N ARG A 492 -26.83 -20.56 -27.50
CA ARG A 492 -27.67 -19.88 -28.50
C ARG A 492 -27.18 -18.46 -28.76
N TRP A 493 -27.31 -17.97 -29.98
CA TRP A 493 -27.02 -16.56 -30.30
C TRP A 493 -28.22 -15.69 -29.94
N VAL A 494 -28.02 -14.73 -29.05
CA VAL A 494 -29.03 -13.77 -28.60
C VAL A 494 -28.61 -12.35 -29.00
N ARG A 495 -29.59 -11.44 -29.09
CA ARG A 495 -29.30 -10.04 -29.39
C ARG A 495 -28.44 -9.44 -28.28
N ASN A 496 -27.46 -8.63 -28.67
CA ASN A 496 -26.57 -7.96 -27.75
C ASN A 496 -27.27 -6.76 -27.08
N ASP A 497 -27.41 -6.82 -25.75
CA ASP A 497 -28.04 -5.78 -24.94
C ASP A 497 -27.06 -4.67 -24.49
N LEU A 498 -25.77 -4.80 -24.83
CA LEU A 498 -24.74 -3.81 -24.48
C LEU A 498 -24.98 -2.48 -25.21
N SER A 499 -24.79 -1.37 -24.48
CA SER A 499 -24.97 -0.04 -25.05
C SER A 499 -23.88 0.30 -26.08
N LEU A 500 -24.06 1.40 -26.83
CA LEU A 500 -23.00 1.93 -27.71
C LEU A 500 -21.72 2.24 -26.92
N LEU A 501 -21.87 2.78 -25.71
CA LEU A 501 -20.76 3.11 -24.84
C LEU A 501 -20.02 1.86 -24.38
N ASP A 502 -20.73 0.80 -23.97
CA ASP A 502 -20.11 -0.43 -23.50
C ASP A 502 -19.31 -1.12 -24.60
N ARG A 503 -19.88 -1.17 -25.82
CA ARG A 503 -19.17 -1.69 -27.00
C ARG A 503 -17.98 -0.82 -27.39
N TRP A 504 -18.09 0.51 -27.26
CA TRP A 504 -16.95 1.41 -27.45
C TRP A 504 -15.85 1.14 -26.42
N LYS A 505 -16.19 0.96 -25.13
CA LYS A 505 -15.23 0.59 -24.07
C LYS A 505 -14.54 -0.74 -24.37
N LEU A 506 -15.24 -1.74 -24.90
CA LEU A 506 -14.63 -3.01 -25.31
C LEU A 506 -13.66 -2.81 -26.48
N LEU A 507 -14.10 -2.08 -27.51
CA LEU A 507 -13.30 -1.81 -28.70
C LEU A 507 -12.02 -1.03 -28.36
N THR A 508 -12.14 0.01 -27.54
CA THR A 508 -10.99 0.85 -27.16
C THR A 508 -9.93 0.08 -26.40
N ASP A 509 -10.29 -0.93 -25.60
CA ASP A 509 -9.30 -1.76 -24.90
C ASP A 509 -8.53 -2.69 -25.85
N ILE A 510 -9.23 -3.30 -26.81
CA ILE A 510 -8.59 -4.09 -27.87
C ILE A 510 -7.65 -3.19 -28.68
N LEU A 511 -8.12 -2.03 -29.14
CA LEU A 511 -7.32 -1.06 -29.88
C LEU A 511 -6.14 -0.51 -29.06
N ARG A 512 -6.34 -0.27 -27.76
CA ARG A 512 -5.30 0.16 -26.83
C ARG A 512 -4.19 -0.88 -26.69
N SER A 513 -4.55 -2.17 -26.64
CA SER A 513 -3.55 -3.25 -26.59
C SER A 513 -2.64 -3.22 -27.83
N LEU A 514 -3.20 -2.93 -29.01
CA LEU A 514 -2.48 -2.86 -30.29
C LEU A 514 -1.69 -1.56 -30.51
N ASN A 515 -1.75 -0.59 -29.60
CA ASN A 515 -1.05 0.68 -29.79
C ASN A 515 0.47 0.48 -29.89
N SER A 516 1.09 -0.34 -29.03
CA SER A 516 2.55 -0.60 -29.07
C SER A 516 3.00 -1.23 -30.40
N PRO A 517 2.41 -2.34 -30.88
CA PRO A 517 2.81 -2.90 -32.17
C PRO A 517 2.50 -1.96 -33.35
N ALA A 518 1.39 -1.21 -33.33
CA ALA A 518 1.10 -0.24 -34.39
C ALA A 518 2.09 0.94 -34.38
N SER A 519 2.53 1.40 -33.20
CA SER A 519 3.60 2.39 -33.03
C SER A 519 4.91 1.91 -33.63
N LEU A 520 5.30 0.66 -33.32
CA LEU A 520 6.53 0.05 -33.84
C LEU A 520 6.45 -0.13 -35.37
N ALA A 521 5.33 -0.62 -35.88
CA ALA A 521 5.11 -0.78 -37.31
C ALA A 521 5.17 0.57 -38.04
N THR A 522 4.57 1.61 -37.48
CA THR A 522 4.64 2.98 -38.04
C THR A 522 6.07 3.49 -38.03
N LEU A 523 6.80 3.33 -36.92
CA LEU A 523 8.22 3.73 -36.81
C LEU A 523 9.09 3.09 -37.91
N VAL A 524 8.97 1.77 -38.08
CA VAL A 524 9.71 1.02 -39.10
C VAL A 524 9.26 1.40 -40.52
N ALA A 525 7.96 1.58 -40.75
CA ALA A 525 7.42 2.02 -42.03
C ALA A 525 7.97 3.39 -42.42
N GLY A 526 8.02 4.36 -41.49
CA GLY A 526 8.60 5.67 -41.77
C GLY A 526 10.09 5.60 -42.10
N TRP A 527 10.87 4.71 -41.44
CA TRP A 527 12.26 4.48 -41.84
C TRP A 527 12.37 3.94 -43.27
N LEU A 528 11.54 2.97 -43.65
CA LEU A 528 11.56 2.35 -44.98
C LEU A 528 11.02 3.28 -46.09
N MET A 529 10.05 4.14 -45.79
CA MET A 529 9.30 4.89 -46.80
C MET A 529 9.76 6.34 -46.98
N PHE A 530 10.27 7.03 -45.94
CA PHE A 530 10.61 8.46 -46.06
C PHE A 530 11.98 8.78 -46.68
N PRO A 531 12.15 9.90 -47.40
CA PRO A 531 13.44 10.31 -47.95
C PRO A 531 14.54 10.42 -46.89
N ALA A 532 15.80 10.17 -47.29
CA ALA A 532 16.95 10.11 -46.36
C ALA A 532 17.12 11.37 -45.48
N HIS A 533 16.86 12.55 -46.04
CA HIS A 533 16.96 13.83 -45.33
C HIS A 533 15.89 14.01 -44.23
N GLN A 534 14.81 13.22 -44.24
CA GLN A 534 13.71 13.30 -43.27
C GLN A 534 13.81 12.25 -42.16
N LEU A 535 14.69 11.26 -42.28
CA LEU A 535 14.78 10.12 -41.35
C LEU A 535 15.14 10.51 -39.92
N GLY A 536 15.99 11.53 -39.75
CA GLY A 536 16.32 12.07 -38.43
C GLY A 536 15.11 12.74 -37.75
N ALA A 537 14.40 13.60 -38.48
CA ALA A 537 13.18 14.25 -37.99
C ALA A 537 12.09 13.21 -37.67
N TRP A 538 11.92 12.20 -38.51
CA TRP A 538 10.99 11.10 -38.27
C TRP A 538 11.31 10.34 -36.98
N THR A 539 12.58 9.95 -36.79
CA THR A 539 13.01 9.21 -35.60
C THR A 539 12.76 10.03 -34.33
N LEU A 540 13.01 11.33 -34.38
CA LEU A 540 12.74 12.25 -33.27
C LEU A 540 11.23 12.36 -32.99
N ILE A 541 10.41 12.64 -34.01
CA ILE A 541 8.96 12.78 -33.87
C ILE A 541 8.33 11.49 -33.35
N ALA A 542 8.70 10.34 -33.91
CA ALA A 542 8.21 9.03 -33.48
C ALA A 542 8.62 8.72 -32.03
N SER A 543 9.85 9.04 -31.63
CA SER A 543 10.33 8.86 -30.24
C SER A 543 9.55 9.75 -29.26
N LEU A 544 9.33 11.03 -29.60
CA LEU A 544 8.51 11.94 -28.81
C LEU A 544 7.05 11.46 -28.73
N TRP A 545 6.52 10.89 -29.82
CA TRP A 545 5.17 10.37 -29.87
C TRP A 545 4.99 9.08 -29.06
N ILE A 546 5.97 8.19 -29.04
CA ILE A 546 6.00 7.01 -28.14
C ILE A 546 6.04 7.47 -26.67
N GLY A 547 6.82 8.52 -26.38
CA GLY A 547 6.93 9.11 -25.05
C GLY A 547 5.87 10.15 -24.68
N ARG A 548 4.83 10.34 -25.50
CA ARG A 548 3.87 11.46 -25.37
C ARG A 548 3.15 11.50 -24.03
N ASP A 549 2.84 10.34 -23.45
CA ASP A 549 2.08 10.24 -22.19
C ASP A 549 2.87 10.92 -21.06
N ILE A 550 4.19 10.73 -21.03
CA ILE A 550 5.11 11.33 -20.07
C ILE A 550 5.19 12.84 -20.30
N LEU A 551 5.29 13.25 -21.57
CA LEU A 551 5.36 14.66 -21.95
C LEU A 551 4.09 15.42 -21.55
N MET A 552 2.91 14.87 -21.85
CA MET A 552 1.62 15.48 -21.52
C MET A 552 1.39 15.55 -20.02
N PHE A 553 1.76 14.51 -19.27
CA PHE A 553 1.68 14.53 -17.81
C PHE A 553 2.51 15.69 -17.20
N ARG A 554 3.73 15.88 -17.69
CA ARG A 554 4.60 16.97 -17.23
C ARG A 554 4.11 18.35 -17.67
N ALA A 555 3.61 18.47 -18.90
CA ALA A 555 2.98 19.69 -19.38
C ALA A 555 1.76 20.07 -18.54
N GLY A 556 0.93 19.09 -18.16
CA GLY A 556 -0.20 19.29 -17.25
C GLY A 556 0.22 19.80 -15.87
N LYS A 557 1.30 19.25 -15.29
CA LYS A 557 1.86 19.74 -14.02
C LYS A 557 2.36 21.19 -14.13
N LEU A 558 3.07 21.52 -15.21
CA LEU A 558 3.52 22.89 -15.47
C LEU A 558 2.34 23.86 -15.60
N LEU A 559 1.31 23.48 -16.36
CA LEU A 559 0.10 24.28 -16.53
C LEU A 559 -0.65 24.47 -15.20
N SER A 560 -0.69 23.45 -14.35
CA SER A 560 -1.28 23.55 -13.02
C SER A 560 -0.48 24.47 -12.08
N ALA A 561 0.85 24.53 -12.21
CA ALA A 561 1.69 25.44 -11.44
C ALA A 561 1.52 26.89 -11.91
N LEU A 562 1.40 27.10 -13.22
CA LEU A 562 1.06 28.38 -13.85
C LEU A 562 -0.28 28.92 -13.33
N ARG A 563 -1.34 28.09 -13.32
CA ARG A 563 -2.66 28.47 -12.80
C ARG A 563 -2.66 28.83 -11.31
N ARG A 564 -1.69 28.31 -10.54
CA ARG A 564 -1.53 28.58 -9.10
C ARG A 564 -0.58 29.74 -8.79
N GLY A 565 -0.18 30.54 -9.79
CA GLY A 565 0.63 31.75 -9.60
C GLY A 565 2.10 31.51 -9.23
N SER A 566 2.59 30.27 -9.27
CA SER A 566 3.96 29.91 -8.83
C SER A 566 4.87 29.51 -10.00
N PHE A 567 4.99 30.39 -11.00
CA PHE A 567 5.75 30.11 -12.24
C PHE A 567 7.21 29.72 -11.98
N ALA A 568 7.93 30.48 -11.16
CA ALA A 568 9.34 30.21 -10.84
C ALA A 568 9.53 28.84 -10.15
N ALA A 569 8.60 28.47 -9.26
CA ALA A 569 8.61 27.17 -8.59
C ALA A 569 8.28 26.03 -9.57
N GLY A 570 7.32 26.24 -10.48
CA GLY A 570 6.98 25.30 -11.55
C GLY A 570 8.13 25.03 -12.51
N VAL A 571 8.82 26.09 -12.96
CA VAL A 571 9.99 25.98 -13.84
C VAL A 571 11.15 25.31 -13.12
N ARG A 572 11.50 25.76 -11.90
CA ARG A 572 12.56 25.13 -11.08
C ARG A 572 12.29 23.65 -10.87
N ARG A 573 11.05 23.27 -10.54
CA ARG A 573 10.65 21.86 -10.37
C ARG A 573 10.70 21.07 -11.68
N THR A 574 10.42 21.69 -12.82
CA THR A 574 10.54 21.06 -14.14
C THR A 574 12.01 20.82 -14.51
N VAL A 575 12.88 21.81 -14.29
CA VAL A 575 14.33 21.69 -14.54
C VAL A 575 14.95 20.60 -13.65
N LEU A 576 14.65 20.61 -12.35
CA LEU A 576 15.12 19.59 -11.40
C LEU A 576 14.62 18.18 -11.74
N THR A 577 13.54 18.06 -12.53
CA THR A 577 12.98 16.76 -12.94
C THR A 577 13.28 16.40 -14.40
N LEU A 578 14.10 17.18 -15.09
CA LEU A 578 14.50 16.90 -16.47
C LEU A 578 15.21 15.54 -16.63
N PRO A 579 16.12 15.12 -15.73
CA PRO A 579 16.68 13.76 -15.79
C PRO A 579 15.61 12.67 -15.69
N GLN A 580 14.54 12.90 -14.93
CA GLN A 580 13.42 11.96 -14.81
C GLN A 580 12.57 11.90 -16.08
N LEU A 581 12.37 13.05 -16.75
CA LEU A 581 11.70 13.11 -18.04
C LEU A 581 12.50 12.31 -19.08
N LEU A 582 13.81 12.58 -19.19
CA LEU A 582 14.69 11.91 -20.15
C LEU A 582 14.79 10.41 -19.87
N GLY A 583 14.97 10.01 -18.61
CA GLY A 583 14.97 8.61 -18.21
C GLY A 583 13.64 7.92 -18.52
N GLY A 584 12.51 8.61 -18.32
CA GLY A 584 11.20 8.08 -18.66
C GLY A 584 10.95 7.93 -20.16
N LEU A 585 11.38 8.90 -20.97
CA LEU A 585 11.30 8.81 -22.43
C LEU A 585 12.16 7.66 -22.96
N LEU A 586 13.40 7.53 -22.45
CA LEU A 586 14.30 6.43 -22.81
C LEU A 586 13.68 5.08 -22.46
N LEU A 587 13.02 4.98 -21.30
CA LEU A 587 12.33 3.75 -20.87
C LEU A 587 11.11 3.43 -21.73
N ALA A 588 10.28 4.44 -22.06
CA ALA A 588 9.10 4.26 -22.92
C ALA A 588 9.49 3.75 -24.32
N VAL A 589 10.53 4.35 -24.90
CA VAL A 589 11.07 3.89 -26.18
C VAL A 589 11.74 2.52 -26.04
N GLY A 590 12.49 2.32 -24.96
CA GLY A 590 13.18 1.08 -24.62
C GLY A 590 12.27 -0.16 -24.51
N LEU A 591 11.07 0.02 -23.97
CA LEU A 591 10.09 -1.04 -23.75
C LEU A 591 9.14 -1.27 -24.92
N LEU A 592 9.23 -0.47 -25.99
CA LEU A 592 8.34 -0.58 -27.14
C LEU A 592 8.37 -1.98 -27.77
N VAL A 593 9.56 -2.53 -28.02
CA VAL A 593 9.71 -3.85 -28.64
C VAL A 593 9.28 -4.99 -27.70
N PRO A 594 9.74 -5.06 -26.44
CA PRO A 594 9.26 -6.07 -25.49
C PRO A 594 7.75 -6.06 -25.32
N THR A 595 7.13 -4.88 -25.15
CA THR A 595 5.67 -4.77 -25.00
C THR A 595 4.94 -5.18 -26.27
N SER A 596 5.47 -4.85 -27.46
CA SER A 596 4.89 -5.29 -28.73
C SER A 596 4.92 -6.81 -28.89
N CYS A 597 6.01 -7.47 -28.51
CA CYS A 597 6.11 -8.94 -28.54
C CYS A 597 5.07 -9.60 -27.62
N ILE A 598 4.94 -9.09 -26.38
CA ILE A 598 3.95 -9.58 -25.41
C ILE A 598 2.53 -9.44 -25.96
N VAL A 599 2.19 -8.26 -26.51
CA VAL A 599 0.87 -7.99 -27.10
C VAL A 599 0.59 -8.92 -28.28
N LEU A 600 1.53 -9.06 -29.20
CA LEU A 600 1.35 -9.88 -30.40
C LEU A 600 1.17 -11.37 -30.06
N ASP A 601 1.98 -11.91 -29.14
CA ASP A 601 1.83 -13.30 -28.68
C ASP A 601 0.48 -13.51 -27.96
N ALA A 602 0.11 -12.60 -27.05
CA ALA A 602 -1.17 -12.67 -26.35
C ALA A 602 -2.35 -12.63 -27.33
N THR A 603 -2.32 -11.68 -28.26
CA THR A 603 -3.33 -11.48 -29.31
C THR A 603 -3.46 -12.70 -30.22
N ALA A 604 -2.32 -13.21 -30.72
CA ALA A 604 -2.30 -14.37 -31.61
C ALA A 604 -2.83 -15.62 -30.90
N ARG A 605 -2.40 -15.88 -29.65
CA ARG A 605 -2.90 -17.02 -28.87
C ARG A 605 -4.38 -16.89 -28.54
N ALA A 606 -4.85 -15.71 -28.15
CA ALA A 606 -6.27 -15.49 -27.84
C ALA A 606 -7.14 -15.70 -29.09
N SER A 607 -6.75 -15.10 -30.22
CA SER A 607 -7.46 -15.23 -31.49
C SER A 607 -7.49 -16.67 -31.99
N TYR A 608 -6.34 -17.35 -31.97
CA TYR A 608 -6.25 -18.77 -32.33
C TYR A 608 -7.14 -19.65 -31.44
N ARG A 609 -7.13 -19.41 -30.12
CA ARG A 609 -7.95 -20.19 -29.18
C ARG A 609 -9.45 -19.92 -29.31
N LEU A 610 -9.82 -18.70 -29.67
CA LEU A 610 -11.21 -18.31 -29.87
C LEU A 610 -11.80 -18.93 -31.14
N VAL A 611 -11.03 -18.92 -32.24
CA VAL A 611 -11.49 -19.33 -33.58
C VAL A 611 -11.24 -20.81 -33.88
N ALA A 612 -10.04 -21.31 -33.61
CA ALA A 612 -9.59 -22.62 -34.08
C ALA A 612 -9.54 -23.68 -32.98
N ASN A 613 -9.10 -23.33 -31.76
CA ASN A 613 -8.88 -24.32 -30.69
C ASN A 613 -9.31 -23.80 -29.32
N ARG A 614 -10.55 -24.14 -28.90
CA ARG A 614 -11.10 -23.71 -27.61
C ARG A 614 -10.39 -24.32 -26.39
N ARG A 615 -9.47 -25.28 -26.57
CA ARG A 615 -8.72 -25.86 -25.44
C ARG A 615 -7.89 -24.80 -24.72
N ARG A 616 -7.80 -24.92 -23.39
CA ARG A 616 -6.95 -24.07 -22.53
C ARG A 616 -7.24 -22.57 -22.64
N ILE A 617 -8.44 -22.18 -23.06
CA ILE A 617 -8.85 -20.76 -23.20
C ILE A 617 -8.78 -20.01 -21.87
N LEU A 618 -8.95 -20.74 -20.77
CA LEU A 618 -8.81 -20.25 -19.42
C LEU A 618 -7.40 -20.42 -18.84
N ASP A 619 -6.31 -20.77 -19.54
CA ASP A 619 -5.01 -20.93 -18.84
C ASP A 619 -4.57 -19.66 -18.07
N TRP A 620 -4.41 -19.82 -16.75
CA TRP A 620 -4.00 -18.77 -15.82
C TRP A 620 -2.86 -19.26 -14.92
N THR A 621 -1.91 -18.38 -14.63
CA THR A 621 -0.87 -18.56 -13.60
C THR A 621 -1.13 -17.54 -12.49
N THR A 622 -1.17 -17.97 -11.23
CA THR A 622 -1.46 -17.04 -10.12
C THR A 622 -0.33 -16.02 -9.93
N HIS A 623 -0.65 -14.88 -9.30
CA HIS A 623 0.34 -13.88 -8.93
C HIS A 623 1.42 -14.47 -7.99
N ALA A 624 1.02 -15.28 -7.02
CA ALA A 624 1.92 -15.99 -6.11
C ALA A 624 2.82 -17.01 -6.83
N GLN A 625 2.28 -17.75 -7.82
CA GLN A 625 3.06 -18.68 -8.64
C GLN A 625 4.07 -17.96 -9.55
N SER A 626 3.70 -16.81 -10.12
CA SER A 626 4.59 -16.00 -10.96
C SER A 626 5.72 -15.35 -10.14
N ALA A 627 5.39 -14.86 -8.93
CA ALA A 627 6.37 -14.35 -7.98
C ALA A 627 7.35 -15.43 -7.50
N ARG A 628 6.89 -16.68 -7.34
CA ARG A 628 7.73 -17.84 -6.99
C ARG A 628 8.59 -18.34 -8.15
N ALA A 629 8.07 -18.34 -9.38
CA ALA A 629 8.85 -18.71 -10.58
C ALA A 629 10.06 -17.78 -10.81
N GLY A 630 9.97 -16.52 -10.33
CA GLY A 630 11.07 -15.55 -10.34
C GLY A 630 12.13 -15.72 -9.25
N LYS A 631 11.99 -16.67 -8.30
CA LYS A 631 12.97 -16.88 -7.21
C LYS A 631 14.19 -17.72 -7.60
N GLY A 632 14.28 -18.20 -8.85
CA GLY A 632 15.45 -18.93 -9.35
C GLY A 632 16.67 -18.01 -9.53
N GLY A 633 17.75 -18.24 -8.77
CA GLY A 633 18.97 -17.44 -8.84
C GLY A 633 19.75 -17.60 -10.14
N GLY A 634 19.63 -16.63 -11.06
CA GLY A 634 20.48 -16.51 -12.24
C GLY A 634 20.01 -15.39 -13.18
N LEU A 635 20.90 -14.91 -14.06
CA LEU A 635 20.53 -14.07 -15.23
C LEU A 635 19.72 -14.96 -16.21
N ARG A 636 18.45 -15.20 -15.93
CA ARG A 636 17.56 -15.89 -16.86
C ARG A 636 16.88 -14.84 -17.72
N MET A 637 17.32 -14.74 -18.97
CA MET A 637 16.54 -14.03 -20.00
C MET A 637 15.17 -14.68 -20.07
N THR A 638 14.11 -13.91 -19.83
CA THR A 638 12.75 -14.42 -19.99
C THR A 638 12.47 -14.64 -21.50
N PRO A 639 11.52 -15.53 -21.86
CA PRO A 639 11.18 -15.77 -23.26
C PRO A 639 10.84 -14.49 -24.05
N GLU A 640 10.20 -13.53 -23.40
CA GLU A 640 9.81 -12.23 -23.96
C GLU A 640 11.04 -11.37 -24.30
N MET A 641 12.06 -11.40 -23.44
CA MET A 641 13.31 -10.69 -23.66
C MET A 641 14.06 -11.24 -24.88
N ARG A 642 14.06 -12.56 -25.05
CA ARG A 642 14.65 -13.23 -26.22
C ARG A 642 13.90 -12.87 -27.51
N GLN A 643 12.57 -12.84 -27.48
CA GLN A 643 11.75 -12.41 -28.63
C GLN A 643 12.07 -10.96 -29.02
N ALA A 644 12.20 -10.07 -28.04
CA ALA A 644 12.54 -8.67 -28.29
C ALA A 644 13.93 -8.50 -28.92
N ALA A 645 14.93 -9.26 -28.47
CA ALA A 645 16.27 -9.25 -29.05
C ALA A 645 16.25 -9.73 -30.51
N VAL A 646 15.55 -10.83 -30.79
CA VAL A 646 15.40 -11.37 -32.15
C VAL A 646 14.69 -10.37 -33.08
N LEU A 647 13.59 -9.75 -32.62
CA LEU A 647 12.87 -8.75 -33.42
C LEU A 647 13.73 -7.51 -33.71
N SER A 648 14.53 -7.07 -32.74
CA SER A 648 15.46 -5.94 -32.92
C SER A 648 16.54 -6.25 -33.96
N LEU A 649 17.12 -7.45 -33.93
CA LEU A 649 18.10 -7.91 -34.92
C LEU A 649 17.47 -8.05 -36.32
N LEU A 650 16.22 -8.51 -36.40
CA LEU A 650 15.48 -8.59 -37.66
C LEU A 650 15.24 -7.21 -38.26
N ILE A 651 14.81 -6.22 -37.45
CA ILE A 651 14.65 -4.84 -37.90
C ILE A 651 15.99 -4.26 -38.39
N LEU A 652 17.08 -4.51 -37.67
CA LEU A 652 18.43 -4.10 -38.08
C LEU A 652 18.80 -4.69 -39.45
N GLY A 653 18.57 -5.99 -39.65
CA GLY A 653 18.84 -6.67 -40.91
C GLY A 653 18.00 -6.14 -42.08
N VAL A 654 16.70 -5.90 -41.86
CA VAL A 654 15.80 -5.31 -42.87
C VAL A 654 16.26 -3.90 -43.26
N LEU A 655 16.60 -3.05 -42.28
CA LEU A 655 17.10 -1.70 -42.57
C LEU A 655 18.45 -1.73 -43.29
N GLY A 656 19.35 -2.63 -42.90
CA GLY A 656 20.64 -2.79 -43.57
C GLY A 656 20.52 -3.26 -45.02
N GLY A 657 19.57 -4.15 -45.32
CA GLY A 657 19.35 -4.67 -46.67
C GLY A 657 18.59 -3.73 -47.60
N PHE A 658 17.53 -3.06 -47.11
CA PHE A 658 16.65 -2.26 -47.96
C PHE A 658 16.92 -0.75 -47.91
N LYS A 659 17.43 -0.22 -46.78
CA LYS A 659 17.60 1.23 -46.61
C LYS A 659 18.70 1.60 -45.60
N PRO A 660 19.98 1.39 -45.96
CA PRO A 660 21.11 1.60 -45.05
C PRO A 660 21.22 3.04 -44.54
N ALA A 661 20.71 4.02 -45.29
CA ALA A 661 20.64 5.43 -44.86
C ALA A 661 19.82 5.67 -43.57
N ALA A 662 18.96 4.73 -43.18
CA ALA A 662 18.20 4.80 -41.92
C ALA A 662 19.00 4.33 -40.70
N LEU A 663 20.09 3.57 -40.89
CA LEU A 663 20.85 2.97 -39.80
C LEU A 663 21.41 3.98 -38.79
N PRO A 664 22.01 5.13 -39.18
CA PRO A 664 22.52 6.09 -38.20
C PRO A 664 21.45 6.63 -37.25
N TRP A 665 20.20 6.71 -37.72
CA TRP A 665 19.07 7.20 -36.94
C TRP A 665 18.38 6.09 -36.15
N ALA A 666 18.32 4.87 -36.68
CA ALA A 666 17.70 3.72 -36.01
C ALA A 666 18.61 3.08 -34.94
N LEU A 667 19.93 3.13 -35.13
CA LEU A 667 20.91 2.45 -34.27
C LEU A 667 20.82 2.86 -32.79
N PRO A 668 20.66 4.14 -32.41
CA PRO A 668 20.47 4.52 -31.01
C PRO A 668 19.25 3.86 -30.35
N LEU A 669 18.15 3.69 -31.10
CA LEU A 669 16.95 3.03 -30.58
C LEU A 669 17.13 1.51 -30.49
N LEU A 670 17.71 0.90 -31.54
CA LEU A 670 18.02 -0.53 -31.57
C LEU A 670 19.01 -0.92 -30.47
N LEU A 671 20.01 -0.08 -30.21
CA LEU A 671 20.94 -0.24 -29.11
C LEU A 671 20.26 -0.03 -27.76
N ALA A 672 19.32 0.90 -27.60
CA ALA A 672 18.59 1.04 -26.35
C ALA A 672 17.74 -0.20 -26.00
N TRP A 673 17.26 -0.94 -27.02
CA TRP A 673 16.46 -2.16 -26.83
C TRP A 673 17.24 -3.37 -26.28
N LEU A 674 18.59 -3.38 -26.34
CA LEU A 674 19.42 -4.51 -25.89
C LEU A 674 19.83 -4.46 -24.39
N PRO A 675 20.34 -3.35 -23.81
CA PRO A 675 20.75 -3.22 -22.41
C PRO A 675 19.61 -3.09 -21.41
N LEU A 676 18.46 -2.52 -21.82
CA LEU A 676 17.28 -2.39 -20.95
C LEU A 676 16.65 -3.74 -20.60
N LEU A 677 16.91 -4.77 -21.42
CA LEU A 677 16.61 -6.17 -21.09
C LEU A 677 17.49 -6.65 -19.92
N ALA A 678 18.79 -6.35 -19.92
CA ALA A 678 19.73 -6.78 -18.87
C ALA A 678 19.49 -6.12 -17.50
N LEU A 679 19.02 -4.87 -17.47
CA LEU A 679 18.65 -4.18 -16.22
C LEU A 679 17.41 -4.80 -15.53
N ASN A 680 16.53 -5.45 -16.29
CA ASN A 680 15.35 -6.15 -15.77
C ASN A 680 15.61 -7.58 -15.28
N ALA A 681 16.76 -8.18 -15.64
CA ALA A 681 17.20 -9.50 -15.16
C ALA A 681 17.88 -9.43 -13.79
N ARG A 682 18.09 -8.22 -13.24
CA ARG A 682 18.58 -8.06 -11.87
C ARG A 682 17.51 -8.56 -10.90
N LYS A 683 17.94 -9.34 -9.90
CA LYS A 683 17.06 -9.77 -8.80
C LYS A 683 16.27 -8.55 -8.29
N PRO A 684 14.97 -8.69 -7.92
CA PRO A 684 14.44 -7.78 -6.92
C PRO A 684 15.43 -7.86 -5.76
N GLN A 685 16.19 -6.79 -5.54
CA GLN A 685 16.95 -6.68 -4.31
C GLN A 685 15.86 -6.80 -3.24
N THR A 686 15.86 -7.91 -2.49
CA THR A 686 15.14 -8.01 -1.23
C THR A 686 15.41 -6.69 -0.52
N ALA A 687 14.34 -5.93 -0.23
CA ALA A 687 14.48 -4.58 0.25
C ALA A 687 15.53 -4.51 1.35
N SER A 688 16.61 -3.81 1.05
CA SER A 688 17.69 -3.47 1.97
C SER A 688 18.51 -2.38 1.30
N PRO A 689 18.72 -1.24 1.96
CA PRO A 689 17.77 -0.44 2.73
C PRO A 689 17.59 0.94 2.05
N GLY A 690 16.79 1.83 2.64
CA GLY A 690 16.42 3.15 2.10
C GLY A 690 17.58 4.16 1.98
N PRO A 691 17.39 5.45 2.34
CA PRO A 691 18.49 6.43 2.41
C PRO A 691 19.71 5.95 3.22
N LEU A 692 19.53 4.92 4.05
CA LEU A 692 20.54 4.17 4.79
C LEU A 692 21.55 3.40 3.91
N ALA A 693 21.27 3.15 2.63
CA ALA A 693 22.26 2.60 1.69
C ALA A 693 23.46 3.56 1.50
N VAL A 694 23.26 4.86 1.69
CA VAL A 694 24.34 5.88 1.69
C VAL A 694 25.31 5.67 2.86
N LEU A 695 24.88 4.99 3.94
CA LEU A 695 25.68 4.69 5.13
C LEU A 695 26.30 3.28 5.12
N SER A 696 26.08 2.47 4.06
CA SER A 696 26.65 1.11 3.99
C SER A 696 28.19 1.07 4.11
N PRO A 697 28.96 2.02 3.55
CA PRO A 697 30.31 2.27 4.02
C PRO A 697 30.23 3.16 5.27
N GLY A 698 30.42 2.59 6.46
CA GLY A 698 30.50 3.36 7.70
C GLY A 698 29.39 3.15 8.73
N ILE A 699 28.62 2.05 8.68
CA ILE A 699 27.75 1.62 9.81
C ILE A 699 28.60 1.02 10.95
N GLU A 700 29.80 0.55 10.65
CA GLU A 700 30.73 -0.09 11.58
C GLU A 700 30.97 0.73 12.87
N PRO A 701 31.26 2.05 12.81
CA PRO A 701 31.44 2.86 14.00
C PRO A 701 30.15 2.98 14.85
N MET A 702 28.99 3.01 14.21
CA MET A 702 27.69 3.05 14.90
C MET A 702 27.42 1.74 15.63
N ARG A 703 27.77 0.59 15.04
CA ARG A 703 27.63 -0.71 15.72
C ARG A 703 28.58 -0.84 16.92
N VAL A 704 29.83 -0.39 16.78
CA VAL A 704 30.79 -0.31 17.90
C VAL A 704 30.24 0.59 19.02
N LEU A 705 29.64 1.73 18.66
CA LEU A 705 28.99 2.61 19.63
C LEU A 705 27.83 1.90 20.36
N ALA A 706 26.96 1.21 19.63
CA ALA A 706 25.90 0.41 20.22
C ALA A 706 26.44 -0.68 21.15
N ARG A 707 27.56 -1.33 20.80
CA ARG A 707 28.18 -2.34 21.67
C ARG A 707 28.70 -1.74 22.98
N ARG A 708 29.28 -0.52 22.93
CA ARG A 708 29.67 0.24 24.14
C ARG A 708 28.43 0.63 24.97
N SER A 709 27.36 1.08 24.33
CA SER A 709 26.08 1.35 25.00
C SER A 709 25.47 0.11 25.64
N TRP A 710 25.63 -1.08 25.05
CA TRP A 710 25.21 -2.34 25.69
C TRP A 710 26.06 -2.67 26.93
N ALA A 711 27.35 -2.33 26.92
CA ALA A 711 28.23 -2.57 28.07
C ALA A 711 27.80 -1.79 29.33
N PHE A 712 27.08 -0.67 29.17
CA PHE A 712 26.43 0.03 30.28
C PHE A 712 25.43 -0.89 31.01
N TYR A 713 24.58 -1.61 30.26
CA TYR A 713 23.60 -2.54 30.83
C TYR A 713 24.25 -3.77 31.45
N GLU A 714 25.34 -4.27 30.86
CA GLU A 714 26.13 -5.40 31.40
C GLU A 714 26.77 -5.04 32.74
N ASN A 715 27.31 -3.81 32.89
CA ASN A 715 28.02 -3.38 34.09
C ASN A 715 27.12 -2.90 35.24
N LEU A 716 25.85 -2.61 34.98
CA LEU A 716 24.86 -2.36 36.03
C LEU A 716 24.47 -3.65 36.79
N ASP A 717 24.93 -4.83 36.34
CA ASP A 717 24.60 -6.16 36.89
C ASP A 717 23.10 -6.37 37.12
N THR A 718 22.31 -5.82 36.20
CA THR A 718 20.86 -5.91 36.23
C THR A 718 20.47 -7.27 35.68
N THR A 719 20.09 -8.21 36.57
CA THR A 719 19.46 -9.46 36.13
C THR A 719 18.13 -9.20 35.41
N GLY A 720 17.54 -8.02 35.63
CA GLY A 720 16.24 -7.58 35.12
C GLY A 720 15.27 -7.17 36.23
N ARG A 721 15.59 -7.45 37.50
CA ARG A 721 14.75 -7.13 38.69
C ARG A 721 14.67 -5.65 39.05
N GLU A 722 15.70 -4.89 38.71
CA GLU A 722 15.78 -3.47 39.04
C GLU A 722 15.41 -2.67 37.80
N LEU A 723 14.23 -2.04 37.81
CA LEU A 723 13.84 -0.97 36.87
C LEU A 723 14.97 0.08 36.77
N PRO A 724 14.96 0.99 35.76
CA PRO A 724 16.05 1.93 35.54
C PRO A 724 16.22 2.96 36.69
N ARG A 725 16.87 2.56 37.78
CA ARG A 725 16.99 3.31 39.04
C ARG A 725 18.32 4.04 39.18
N LEU A 726 19.30 3.73 38.33
CA LEU A 726 20.68 4.20 38.46
C LEU A 726 21.15 4.97 37.23
N THR A 727 21.95 6.00 37.47
CA THR A 727 22.84 6.65 36.52
C THR A 727 24.30 6.32 36.85
N LEU A 728 25.18 6.43 35.86
CA LEU A 728 26.60 6.11 36.02
C LEU A 728 27.44 7.30 35.59
N SER A 729 28.39 7.74 36.43
CA SER A 729 29.40 8.71 36.04
C SER A 729 30.55 8.05 35.25
N GLU A 730 31.38 8.85 34.58
CA GLU A 730 32.57 8.35 33.89
C GLU A 730 33.54 7.59 34.81
N ASP A 731 33.66 8.03 36.07
CA ASP A 731 34.49 7.36 37.09
C ASP A 731 33.87 6.04 37.61
N GLY A 732 32.73 5.61 37.05
CA GLY A 732 32.03 4.39 37.45
C GLY A 732 31.21 4.52 38.73
N VAL A 733 31.03 5.74 39.26
CA VAL A 733 30.21 5.99 40.45
C VAL A 733 28.74 5.85 40.07
N ARG A 734 28.02 4.98 40.80
CA ARG A 734 26.58 4.77 40.66
C ARG A 734 25.84 5.81 41.49
N SER A 735 24.85 6.47 40.90
CA SER A 735 23.95 7.41 41.59
C SER A 735 22.49 7.10 41.27
N ASP A 736 21.58 7.43 42.19
CA ASP A 736 20.15 7.25 41.95
C ASP A 736 19.66 8.21 40.85
N ALA A 737 18.84 7.69 39.94
CA ALA A 737 18.17 8.51 38.94
C ALA A 737 17.16 9.45 39.63
N ALA A 738 17.02 10.68 39.11
CA ALA A 738 16.07 11.67 39.62
C ALA A 738 14.59 11.27 39.48
N GLY A 739 14.30 10.19 38.75
CA GLY A 739 12.97 9.60 38.57
C GLY A 739 12.89 8.72 37.32
N VAL A 740 11.86 7.88 37.26
CA VAL A 740 11.59 6.96 36.14
C VAL A 740 10.27 7.32 35.48
N SER A 741 10.27 7.53 34.16
CA SER A 741 9.06 7.77 33.35
C SER A 741 8.61 6.54 32.54
N PRO A 742 7.39 6.51 32.00
CA PRO A 742 6.95 5.40 31.15
C PRO A 742 7.78 5.21 29.88
N THR A 743 8.30 6.29 29.27
CA THR A 743 9.26 6.24 28.15
C THR A 743 10.55 5.56 28.56
N ASP A 744 10.99 5.77 29.79
CA ASP A 744 12.20 5.14 30.33
C ASP A 744 12.03 3.64 30.48
N ILE A 745 10.86 3.22 30.95
CA ILE A 745 10.46 1.81 31.03
C ILE A 745 10.34 1.22 29.63
N ALA A 746 9.71 1.94 28.69
CA ALA A 746 9.59 1.50 27.30
C ALA A 746 10.96 1.23 26.67
N LEU A 747 11.88 2.17 26.83
CA LEU A 747 13.26 2.08 26.35
C LEU A 747 14.07 1.01 27.09
N TRP A 748 13.83 0.81 28.39
CA TRP A 748 14.42 -0.26 29.19
C TRP A 748 14.04 -1.65 28.65
N LEU A 749 12.79 -1.84 28.26
CA LEU A 749 12.32 -3.11 27.70
C LEU A 749 12.85 -3.34 26.26
N VAL A 750 13.00 -2.28 25.46
CA VAL A 750 13.44 -2.36 24.06
C VAL A 750 14.96 -2.47 23.90
N ALA A 751 15.75 -2.00 24.86
CA ALA A 751 17.21 -2.08 24.81
C ALA A 751 17.73 -3.55 24.73
N PRO A 752 17.29 -4.50 25.59
CA PRO A 752 17.62 -5.91 25.45
C PRO A 752 17.16 -6.54 24.13
N LEU A 753 15.98 -6.15 23.62
CA LEU A 753 15.51 -6.60 22.31
C LEU A 753 16.42 -6.12 21.17
N SER A 754 16.86 -4.85 21.24
CA SER A 754 17.81 -4.28 20.28
C SER A 754 19.16 -5.00 20.34
N ALA A 755 19.62 -5.34 21.54
CA ALA A 755 20.83 -6.13 21.76
C ALA A 755 20.72 -7.56 21.21
N TYR A 756 19.55 -8.19 21.33
CA TYR A 756 19.26 -9.48 20.70
C TYR A 756 19.37 -9.41 19.17
N HIS A 757 18.74 -8.40 18.53
CA HIS A 757 18.83 -8.23 17.08
C HIS A 757 20.23 -7.85 16.58
N LEU A 758 21.04 -7.18 17.39
CA LEU A 758 22.43 -6.85 17.08
C LEU A 758 23.40 -8.03 17.31
N GLY A 759 22.94 -9.10 17.95
CA GLY A 759 23.74 -10.30 18.25
C GLY A 759 24.56 -10.21 19.53
N TYR A 760 24.17 -9.35 20.47
CA TYR A 760 24.84 -9.22 21.77
C TYR A 760 24.24 -10.13 22.85
N LEU A 761 22.97 -10.52 22.67
CA LEU A 761 22.25 -11.45 23.55
C LEU A 761 21.75 -12.66 22.78
N THR A 762 21.66 -13.80 23.47
CA THR A 762 20.88 -14.95 23.01
C THR A 762 19.39 -14.72 23.23
N ARG A 763 18.55 -15.53 22.58
CA ARG A 763 17.09 -15.46 22.71
C ARG A 763 16.66 -15.77 24.15
N GLU A 764 17.30 -16.76 24.75
CA GLU A 764 17.03 -17.24 26.11
C GLU A 764 17.38 -16.19 27.16
N GLU A 765 18.54 -15.52 27.04
CA GLU A 765 18.93 -14.42 27.92
C GLU A 765 18.00 -13.22 27.81
N TRP A 766 17.52 -12.90 26.59
CA TRP A 766 16.58 -11.81 26.39
C TRP A 766 15.24 -12.09 27.07
N VAL A 767 14.66 -13.28 26.86
CA VAL A 767 13.37 -13.67 27.44
C VAL A 767 13.45 -13.70 28.97
N ALA A 768 14.53 -14.22 29.54
CA ALA A 768 14.74 -14.22 30.99
C ALA A 768 14.74 -12.79 31.57
N ARG A 769 15.51 -11.86 30.96
CA ARG A 769 15.56 -10.45 31.37
C ARG A 769 14.21 -9.74 31.21
N LEU A 770 13.48 -10.06 30.14
CA LEU A 770 12.15 -9.53 29.90
C LEU A 770 11.18 -9.99 31.00
N GLY A 771 11.18 -11.27 31.34
CA GLY A 771 10.32 -11.84 32.38
C GLY A 771 10.50 -11.15 33.74
N GLU A 772 11.74 -10.85 34.14
CA GLU A 772 12.02 -10.10 35.37
C GLU A 772 11.56 -8.64 35.28
N SER A 773 11.82 -7.98 34.14
CA SER A 773 11.43 -6.58 33.92
C SER A 773 9.90 -6.42 33.93
N LEU A 774 9.17 -7.37 33.33
CA LEU A 774 7.71 -7.40 33.35
C LEU A 774 7.17 -7.53 34.77
N SER A 775 7.78 -8.35 35.63
CA SER A 775 7.35 -8.51 37.03
C SER A 775 7.48 -7.20 37.80
N ALA A 776 8.54 -6.43 37.54
CA ALA A 776 8.73 -5.13 38.15
C ALA A 776 7.73 -4.09 37.62
N VAL A 777 7.47 -4.07 36.30
CA VAL A 777 6.47 -3.17 35.70
C VAL A 777 5.07 -3.49 36.20
N GLU A 778 4.70 -4.78 36.30
CA GLU A 778 3.40 -5.27 36.76
C GLU A 778 3.02 -4.72 38.14
N GLY A 779 4.00 -4.56 39.04
CA GLY A 779 3.81 -4.03 40.40
C GLY A 779 3.66 -2.51 40.54
N LEU A 780 3.79 -1.73 39.47
CA LEU A 780 3.65 -0.26 39.54
C LEU A 780 2.18 0.19 39.66
N GLU A 781 1.94 1.27 40.42
CA GLU A 781 0.61 1.92 40.52
C GLU A 781 0.20 2.51 39.16
N ARG A 782 -1.07 2.35 38.77
CA ARG A 782 -1.61 2.76 37.46
C ARG A 782 -2.91 3.54 37.59
N HIS A 783 -3.21 4.35 36.57
CA HIS A 783 -4.50 5.01 36.41
C HIS A 783 -5.11 4.65 35.04
N HIS A 784 -6.23 3.90 35.06
CA HIS A 784 -6.87 3.36 33.84
C HIS A 784 -5.89 2.61 32.93
N GLY A 785 -5.02 1.79 33.53
CA GLY A 785 -3.98 1.04 32.84
C GLY A 785 -2.75 1.84 32.41
N HIS A 786 -2.79 3.18 32.45
CA HIS A 786 -1.63 4.02 32.15
C HIS A 786 -0.71 4.15 33.36
N LEU A 787 0.61 4.16 33.10
CA LEU A 787 1.60 4.52 34.09
C LEU A 787 1.62 6.06 34.28
N PHE A 788 1.98 6.49 35.48
CA PHE A 788 2.17 7.89 35.82
C PHE A 788 3.45 8.47 35.21
N VAL A 789 3.49 9.78 34.98
CA VAL A 789 4.61 10.45 34.28
C VAL A 789 5.96 10.26 34.99
N ARG A 790 5.96 10.13 36.32
CA ARG A 790 7.21 9.99 37.08
C ARG A 790 7.06 9.17 38.36
N TYR A 791 7.95 8.20 38.55
CA TYR A 791 8.11 7.39 39.75
C TYR A 791 9.44 7.67 40.45
N ASP A 792 9.48 7.47 41.76
CA ASP A 792 10.71 7.51 42.56
C ASP A 792 11.61 6.30 42.25
N ALA A 793 12.92 6.52 42.12
CA ALA A 793 13.88 5.46 41.82
C ALA A 793 14.07 4.45 42.98
N ARG A 794 13.84 4.86 44.24
CA ARG A 794 14.02 3.96 45.39
C ARG A 794 12.76 3.18 45.72
N GLY A 795 11.63 3.86 45.86
CA GLY A 795 10.36 3.26 46.27
C GLY A 795 9.45 2.82 45.12
N LEU A 796 9.70 3.27 43.88
CA LEU A 796 8.78 3.14 42.74
C LEU A 796 7.36 3.64 43.04
N GLN A 797 7.23 4.59 43.96
CA GLN A 797 5.96 5.29 44.21
C GLN A 797 5.81 6.45 43.23
N PRO A 798 4.58 6.77 42.80
CA PRO A 798 4.36 7.87 41.87
C PRO A 798 4.68 9.22 42.54
N LEU A 799 5.63 9.94 41.96
CA LEU A 799 5.99 11.30 42.37
C LEU A 799 5.02 12.33 41.78
N ASP A 800 4.49 12.06 40.59
CA ASP A 800 3.53 12.91 39.89
C ASP A 800 2.41 12.02 39.36
N ARG A 801 1.20 12.14 39.92
CA ARG A 801 0.03 11.30 39.60
C ARG A 801 -0.69 11.71 38.31
N ARG A 802 -0.04 12.46 37.41
CA ARG A 802 -0.54 12.75 36.07
C ARG A 802 -0.17 11.63 35.09
N THR A 803 -0.98 11.46 34.05
CA THR A 803 -0.66 10.61 32.90
C THR A 803 -0.29 11.49 31.71
N SER A 804 0.55 10.98 30.81
CA SER A 804 0.95 11.69 29.58
C SER A 804 0.66 10.84 28.35
N PRO A 805 0.01 11.41 27.32
CA PRO A 805 -0.20 10.73 26.05
C PRO A 805 1.07 10.26 25.38
N ALA A 806 2.10 11.12 25.35
CA ALA A 806 3.37 10.81 24.69
C ALA A 806 4.05 9.61 25.36
N GLU A 807 4.10 9.64 26.69
CA GLU A 807 4.72 8.60 27.52
C GLU A 807 3.95 7.26 27.41
N SER A 808 2.62 7.31 27.46
CA SER A 808 1.75 6.14 27.37
C SER A 808 1.79 5.53 25.97
N GLY A 809 1.75 6.37 24.94
CA GLY A 809 1.94 5.94 23.56
C GLY A 809 3.31 5.29 23.37
N MET A 810 4.33 5.79 24.07
CA MET A 810 5.67 5.22 23.95
C MET A 810 5.73 3.79 24.50
N LEU A 811 5.24 3.61 25.73
CA LEU A 811 5.19 2.31 26.39
C LEU A 811 4.36 1.30 25.60
N ALA A 812 3.18 1.69 25.13
CA ALA A 812 2.32 0.80 24.35
C ALA A 812 2.99 0.35 23.03
N ALA A 813 3.70 1.24 22.34
CA ALA A 813 4.42 0.84 21.13
C ALA A 813 5.57 -0.12 21.43
N ALA A 814 6.32 0.09 22.51
CA ALA A 814 7.35 -0.86 22.95
C ALA A 814 6.76 -2.24 23.28
N LEU A 815 5.62 -2.30 23.98
CA LEU A 815 4.92 -3.56 24.29
C LEU A 815 4.48 -4.28 23.01
N ILE A 816 3.94 -3.56 22.02
CA ILE A 816 3.56 -4.15 20.71
C ILE A 816 4.76 -4.75 19.99
N VAL A 817 5.89 -4.03 19.99
CA VAL A 817 7.12 -4.50 19.35
C VAL A 817 7.69 -5.74 20.04
N ILE A 818 7.63 -5.79 21.37
CA ILE A 818 8.05 -6.95 22.14
C ILE A 818 7.11 -8.14 21.90
N GLU A 819 5.79 -7.92 21.90
CA GLU A 819 4.80 -8.97 21.58
C GLU A 819 5.07 -9.57 20.19
N SER A 820 5.29 -8.71 19.19
CA SER A 820 5.65 -9.11 17.83
C SER A 820 6.99 -9.86 17.75
N ALA A 821 7.99 -9.41 18.49
CA ALA A 821 9.31 -10.05 18.54
C ALA A 821 9.25 -11.43 19.22
N LEU A 822 8.49 -11.59 20.30
CA LEU A 822 8.28 -12.88 20.97
C LEU A 822 7.64 -13.90 20.03
N ARG A 823 6.61 -13.50 19.27
CA ARG A 823 5.99 -14.34 18.25
C ARG A 823 6.98 -14.74 17.15
N SER A 824 7.79 -13.79 16.67
CA SER A 824 8.82 -14.06 15.67
C SER A 824 9.87 -15.06 16.18
N ALA A 825 10.33 -14.89 17.42
CA ALA A 825 11.33 -15.74 18.08
C ALA A 825 10.85 -17.19 18.33
N ARG A 826 9.52 -17.43 18.38
CA ARG A 826 8.93 -18.78 18.39
C ARG A 826 9.07 -19.48 17.05
N SER A 827 8.90 -18.74 15.95
CA SER A 827 8.91 -19.28 14.59
C SER A 827 10.31 -19.48 14.00
N THR A 828 11.27 -18.65 14.40
CA THR A 828 12.62 -18.63 13.80
C THR A 828 13.68 -18.57 14.92
N PRO A 829 14.54 -19.59 15.07
CA PRO A 829 15.65 -19.54 16.01
C PRO A 829 16.70 -18.50 15.57
N ALA A 830 17.44 -17.94 16.53
CA ALA A 830 18.48 -16.96 16.25
C ALA A 830 19.54 -17.54 15.31
N SER A 831 19.82 -16.84 14.21
CA SER A 831 20.87 -17.27 13.27
C SER A 831 22.24 -17.08 13.89
N SER A 832 23.09 -18.10 13.80
CA SER A 832 24.51 -18.04 14.20
C SER A 832 25.27 -16.88 13.53
N GLN A 833 24.81 -16.45 12.35
CA GLN A 833 25.34 -15.29 11.65
C GLN A 833 25.17 -13.97 12.42
N VAL A 834 24.04 -13.77 13.11
CA VAL A 834 23.76 -12.54 13.86
C VAL A 834 24.69 -12.42 15.06
N LEU A 835 24.88 -13.52 15.80
CA LEU A 835 25.82 -13.57 16.93
C LEU A 835 27.28 -13.37 16.49
N ARG A 836 27.67 -13.92 15.33
CA ARG A 836 29.01 -13.67 14.77
C ARG A 836 29.23 -12.19 14.45
N GLN A 837 28.18 -11.49 14.02
CA GLN A 837 28.26 -10.06 13.78
C GLN A 837 28.38 -9.26 15.10
N GLY A 838 27.68 -9.69 16.16
CA GLY A 838 27.87 -9.13 17.51
C GLY A 838 29.28 -9.37 18.09
N LEU A 839 29.90 -10.52 17.78
CA LEU A 839 31.31 -10.78 18.09
C LEU A 839 32.24 -9.79 17.36
N ALA A 840 31.99 -9.54 16.07
CA ALA A 840 32.76 -8.57 15.29
C ALA A 840 32.70 -7.14 15.86
N ASP A 841 31.54 -6.74 16.39
CA ASP A 841 31.39 -5.44 17.06
C ASP A 841 32.14 -5.39 18.40
N THR A 842 32.13 -6.50 19.15
CA THR A 842 32.87 -6.61 20.42
C THR A 842 34.39 -6.58 20.19
N LEU A 843 34.87 -7.24 19.13
CA LEU A 843 36.27 -7.12 18.67
C LEU A 843 36.60 -5.69 18.22
N GLY A 844 35.65 -4.98 17.64
CA GLY A 844 35.79 -3.56 17.28
C GLY A 844 36.01 -2.66 18.50
N VAL A 845 35.25 -2.87 19.59
CA VAL A 845 35.47 -2.16 20.86
C VAL A 845 36.86 -2.48 21.44
N LEU A 846 37.26 -3.76 21.43
CA LEU A 846 38.59 -4.18 21.88
C LEU A 846 39.70 -3.50 21.07
N CYS A 847 39.54 -3.36 19.76
CA CYS A 847 40.49 -2.68 18.89
C CYS A 847 40.66 -1.19 19.26
N GLU A 848 39.57 -0.45 19.48
CA GLU A 848 39.64 0.96 19.88
C GLU A 848 40.31 1.14 21.25
N GLU A 849 40.02 0.27 22.22
CA GLU A 849 40.60 0.37 23.56
C GLU A 849 42.07 -0.04 23.60
N LEU A 850 42.49 -1.03 22.80
CA LEU A 850 43.89 -1.41 22.67
C LEU A 850 44.72 -0.40 21.88
N GLN A 851 44.15 0.38 20.95
CA GLN A 851 44.87 1.48 20.30
C GLN A 851 45.27 2.59 21.29
N ALA A 852 44.54 2.71 22.40
CA ALA A 852 44.87 3.64 23.48
C ALA A 852 45.90 3.08 24.48
N ALA A 853 46.29 1.79 24.37
CA ALA A 853 47.22 1.11 25.26
C ALA A 853 48.45 0.53 24.52
N PRO A 854 49.64 0.38 25.12
CA PRO A 854 50.81 -0.14 24.43
C PRO A 854 50.72 -1.68 24.24
N GLY A 855 50.49 -2.16 23.00
CA GLY A 855 50.45 -3.61 22.69
C GLY A 855 50.43 -3.93 21.19
N ALA A 856 51.59 -4.00 20.54
CA ALA A 856 51.73 -3.99 19.07
C ALA A 856 51.30 -5.26 18.31
N HIS A 857 51.27 -6.45 18.95
CA HIS A 857 51.08 -7.72 18.24
C HIS A 857 49.62 -8.09 17.95
N LEU A 858 48.66 -7.70 18.79
CA LEU A 858 47.23 -8.00 18.57
C LEU A 858 46.56 -6.97 17.63
N LEU A 859 47.05 -5.74 17.61
CA LEU A 859 46.52 -4.65 16.79
C LEU A 859 46.55 -4.98 15.28
N SER A 860 47.52 -5.77 14.82
CA SER A 860 47.62 -6.21 13.42
C SER A 860 46.64 -7.35 13.07
N ALA A 861 46.26 -8.20 14.03
CA ALA A 861 45.40 -9.37 13.81
C ALA A 861 43.89 -9.07 13.97
N LEU A 862 43.52 -8.10 14.82
CA LEU A 862 42.12 -7.76 15.12
C LEU A 862 41.28 -7.36 13.89
N PRO A 863 41.77 -6.57 12.92
CA PRO A 863 41.01 -6.27 11.71
C PRO A 863 40.70 -7.53 10.87
N ALA A 864 41.64 -8.46 10.78
CA ALA A 864 41.46 -9.73 10.07
C ALA A 864 40.45 -10.64 10.78
N LEU A 865 40.49 -10.71 12.11
CA LEU A 865 39.50 -11.45 12.92
C LEU A 865 38.09 -10.88 12.77
N ARG A 866 37.97 -9.54 12.77
CA ARG A 866 36.70 -8.86 12.57
C ARG A 866 36.12 -9.16 11.18
N ALA A 867 36.95 -9.14 10.14
CA ALA A 867 36.53 -9.50 8.78
C ALA A 867 36.08 -10.97 8.70
N LYS A 868 36.83 -11.89 9.32
CA LYS A 868 36.51 -13.33 9.36
C LYS A 868 35.20 -13.61 10.10
N ALA A 869 34.91 -12.89 11.20
CA ALA A 869 33.67 -13.05 11.94
C ALA A 869 32.42 -12.71 11.09
N VAL A 870 32.50 -11.71 10.21
CA VAL A 870 31.39 -11.27 9.35
C VAL A 870 31.35 -12.05 8.01
N GLU A 871 32.36 -12.86 7.72
CA GLU A 871 32.46 -13.62 6.48
C GLU A 871 31.34 -14.67 6.36
N ARG A 872 30.56 -14.61 5.29
CA ARG A 872 29.40 -15.49 5.08
C ARG A 872 29.79 -16.96 4.88
N THR A 873 30.98 -17.22 4.35
CA THR A 873 31.51 -18.55 4.03
C THR A 873 32.18 -19.24 5.21
N ALA A 874 32.55 -18.49 6.25
CA ALA A 874 33.21 -19.07 7.43
C ALA A 874 32.23 -19.86 8.30
N SER A 875 32.64 -21.06 8.73
CA SER A 875 31.89 -21.86 9.70
C SER A 875 32.00 -21.24 11.10
N THR A 876 30.97 -21.40 11.93
CA THR A 876 30.96 -20.83 13.30
C THR A 876 32.10 -21.40 14.15
N GLU A 877 32.40 -22.69 14.00
CA GLU A 877 33.47 -23.39 14.72
C GLU A 877 34.85 -22.85 14.35
N GLU A 878 35.11 -22.57 13.06
CA GLU A 878 36.37 -21.96 12.60
C GLU A 878 36.58 -20.55 13.17
N VAL A 879 35.51 -19.76 13.27
CA VAL A 879 35.57 -18.40 13.84
C VAL A 879 35.88 -18.47 15.32
N ILE A 880 35.21 -19.33 16.08
CA ILE A 880 35.46 -19.52 17.52
C ILE A 880 36.91 -19.95 17.75
N ALA A 881 37.38 -20.99 17.07
CA ALA A 881 38.73 -21.52 17.23
C ALA A 881 39.82 -20.50 16.87
N GLU A 882 39.62 -19.70 15.82
CA GLU A 882 40.57 -18.66 15.42
C GLU A 882 40.66 -17.53 16.45
N VAL A 883 39.51 -17.03 16.91
CA VAL A 883 39.47 -15.92 17.88
C VAL A 883 40.02 -16.36 19.23
N GLN A 884 39.70 -17.57 19.70
CA GLN A 884 40.28 -18.14 20.92
C GLN A 884 41.81 -18.28 20.83
N ARG A 885 42.33 -18.76 19.69
CA ARG A 885 43.78 -18.92 19.48
C ARG A 885 44.53 -17.60 19.57
N GLN A 886 43.99 -16.53 18.98
CA GLN A 886 44.61 -15.20 18.99
C GLN A 886 44.46 -14.47 20.34
N LEU A 887 43.45 -14.83 21.15
CA LEU A 887 43.23 -14.25 22.49
C LEU A 887 43.98 -14.99 23.61
N ALA A 888 44.40 -16.25 23.39
CA ALA A 888 45.16 -17.04 24.36
C ALA A 888 46.39 -16.33 24.98
N PRO A 889 47.16 -15.48 24.26
CA PRO A 889 48.30 -14.76 24.83
C PRO A 889 47.95 -13.68 25.87
N LEU A 890 46.69 -13.25 25.97
CA LEU A 890 46.22 -12.16 26.86
C LEU A 890 45.68 -12.69 28.21
N ALA A 891 46.11 -13.88 28.63
CA ALA A 891 45.40 -14.65 29.63
C ALA A 891 45.25 -13.98 31.01
N GLU A 892 46.19 -13.18 31.53
CA GLU A 892 46.02 -12.59 32.88
C GLU A 892 46.72 -11.24 33.17
N PRO A 893 46.06 -10.29 33.87
CA PRO A 893 44.62 -10.22 34.11
C PRO A 893 43.88 -9.65 32.88
N PRO A 894 42.77 -10.27 32.43
CA PRO A 894 42.06 -9.81 31.24
C PRO A 894 41.35 -8.48 31.52
N SER A 895 41.58 -7.49 30.64
CA SER A 895 40.80 -6.25 30.66
C SER A 895 39.30 -6.54 30.44
N ALA A 896 38.42 -5.67 30.93
CA ALA A 896 36.96 -5.83 30.79
C ALA A 896 36.48 -6.16 29.34
N PRO A 897 37.08 -5.59 28.28
CA PRO A 897 36.77 -5.98 26.89
C PRO A 897 37.10 -7.44 26.55
N VAL A 898 38.23 -7.97 27.03
CA VAL A 898 38.63 -9.37 26.77
C VAL A 898 37.61 -10.33 27.38
N LYS A 899 37.15 -10.04 28.60
CA LYS A 899 36.06 -10.79 29.25
C LYS A 899 34.77 -10.77 28.43
N ARG A 900 34.40 -9.61 27.84
CA ARG A 900 33.22 -9.50 26.97
C ARG A 900 33.36 -10.32 25.70
N VAL A 901 34.55 -10.40 25.10
CA VAL A 901 34.80 -11.25 23.93
C VAL A 901 34.65 -12.73 24.29
N GLN A 902 35.20 -13.17 25.43
CA GLN A 902 35.04 -14.53 25.94
C GLN A 902 33.56 -14.89 26.19
N GLN A 903 32.78 -13.98 26.76
CA GLN A 903 31.33 -14.16 26.95
C GLN A 903 30.59 -14.33 25.62
N GLN A 904 30.93 -13.54 24.60
CA GLN A 904 30.32 -13.68 23.26
C GLN A 904 30.72 -15.00 22.58
N LEU A 905 31.94 -15.49 22.78
CA LEU A 905 32.36 -16.81 22.30
C LEU A 905 31.56 -17.94 22.97
N ALA A 906 31.36 -17.86 24.28
CA ALA A 906 30.54 -18.84 25.02
C ALA A 906 29.08 -18.89 24.52
N ARG A 907 28.48 -17.72 24.23
CA ARG A 907 27.14 -17.63 23.63
C ARG A 907 27.07 -18.30 22.25
N LEU A 908 28.09 -18.09 21.42
CA LEU A 908 28.19 -18.72 20.09
C LEU A 908 28.33 -20.25 20.18
N GLU A 909 29.12 -20.75 21.13
CA GLU A 909 29.25 -22.19 21.39
C GLU A 909 27.93 -22.81 21.83
N GLN A 910 27.18 -22.13 22.70
CA GLN A 910 25.89 -22.60 23.19
C GLN A 910 24.86 -22.75 22.06
N VAL A 911 24.76 -21.76 21.18
CA VAL A 911 23.80 -21.77 20.05
C VAL A 911 24.20 -22.75 18.94
N SER A 912 25.48 -23.15 18.89
CA SER A 912 25.96 -24.14 17.92
C SER A 912 25.66 -25.59 18.32
N ARG A 913 25.22 -25.85 19.56
CA ARG A 913 24.89 -27.19 20.05
C ARG A 913 23.41 -27.52 19.83
N PRO A 914 23.05 -28.78 19.49
CA PRO A 914 21.65 -29.19 19.38
C PRO A 914 20.95 -29.15 20.75
N VAL A 915 19.81 -28.47 20.83
CA VAL A 915 18.99 -28.34 22.05
C VAL A 915 18.10 -29.58 22.20
N ALA A 916 17.96 -30.11 23.42
CA ALA A 916 17.08 -31.24 23.70
C ALA A 916 15.60 -30.85 23.52
N ALA A 917 14.77 -31.77 23.01
CA ALA A 917 13.36 -31.49 22.69
C ALA A 917 12.55 -30.98 23.89
N ARG A 918 12.81 -31.51 25.10
CA ARG A 918 12.13 -31.11 26.34
C ARG A 918 12.45 -29.66 26.76
N ASP A 919 13.68 -29.21 26.51
CA ASP A 919 14.10 -27.84 26.83
C ASP A 919 13.48 -26.85 25.83
N ALA A 920 13.31 -27.27 24.57
CA ALA A 920 12.64 -26.48 23.55
C ALA A 920 11.14 -26.26 23.86
N GLU A 921 10.42 -27.28 24.33
CA GLU A 921 9.02 -27.14 24.76
C GLU A 921 8.88 -26.25 26.00
N HIS A 922 9.74 -26.43 27.00
CA HIS A 922 9.71 -25.58 28.20
C HIS A 922 9.93 -24.10 27.85
N PHE A 923 10.91 -23.82 26.97
CA PHE A 923 11.19 -22.47 26.52
C PHE A 923 10.06 -21.88 25.67
N ALA A 924 9.39 -22.69 24.85
CA ALA A 924 8.20 -22.26 24.11
C ALA A 924 7.08 -21.81 25.07
N GLY A 925 6.88 -22.52 26.19
CA GLY A 925 5.96 -22.11 27.25
C GLY A 925 6.34 -20.78 27.90
N GLN A 926 7.62 -20.53 28.18
CA GLN A 926 8.09 -19.24 28.72
C GLN A 926 7.85 -18.07 27.75
N LEU A 927 8.03 -18.30 26.45
CA LEU A 927 7.71 -17.32 25.41
C LEU A 927 6.21 -16.99 25.38
N GLU A 928 5.35 -18.00 25.47
CA GLU A 928 3.89 -17.82 25.50
C GLU A 928 3.42 -17.07 26.75
N GLU A 929 4.00 -17.38 27.91
CA GLU A 929 3.72 -16.68 29.16
C GLU A 929 4.14 -15.21 29.08
N ALA A 930 5.37 -14.93 28.61
CA ALA A 930 5.84 -13.56 28.41
C ALA A 930 4.96 -12.78 27.42
N GLU A 931 4.54 -13.42 26.33
CA GLU A 931 3.62 -12.83 25.35
C GLU A 931 2.28 -12.47 25.98
N ALA A 932 1.70 -13.37 26.78
CA ALA A 932 0.43 -13.15 27.47
C ALA A 932 0.51 -12.00 28.48
N ARG A 933 1.62 -11.90 29.22
CA ARG A 933 1.87 -10.80 30.18
C ARG A 933 1.98 -9.44 29.51
N VAL A 934 2.77 -9.35 28.43
CA VAL A 934 2.89 -8.13 27.60
C VAL A 934 1.53 -7.72 27.03
N ARG A 935 0.77 -8.69 26.52
CA ARG A 935 -0.57 -8.46 25.98
C ARG A 935 -1.53 -7.90 27.04
N SER A 936 -1.53 -8.49 28.23
CA SER A 936 -2.35 -8.04 29.37
C SER A 936 -2.06 -6.57 29.74
N LEU A 937 -0.78 -6.20 29.88
CA LEU A 937 -0.38 -4.81 30.17
C LEU A 937 -0.85 -3.83 29.09
N ARG A 938 -0.70 -4.22 27.82
CA ARG A 938 -1.15 -3.40 26.67
C ARG A 938 -2.66 -3.20 26.69
N GLU A 939 -3.44 -4.26 26.88
CA GLU A 939 -4.91 -4.22 26.79
C GLU A 939 -5.55 -3.35 27.87
N GLN A 940 -4.94 -3.24 29.05
CA GLN A 940 -5.41 -2.40 30.14
C GLN A 940 -5.37 -0.89 29.85
N MET A 941 -4.52 -0.42 28.92
CA MET A 941 -4.32 1.01 28.62
C MET A 941 -5.48 1.60 27.80
N ASP A 942 -6.24 2.55 28.36
CA ASP A 942 -7.40 3.20 27.70
C ASP A 942 -7.02 4.54 27.03
N PHE A 943 -6.79 4.57 25.71
CA PHE A 943 -6.42 5.79 24.98
C PHE A 943 -7.62 6.68 24.60
N ALA A 944 -8.87 6.29 24.89
CA ALA A 944 -10.04 7.12 24.57
C ALA A 944 -10.07 8.45 25.35
N ARG A 945 -9.29 8.53 26.45
CA ARG A 945 -9.33 9.64 27.43
C ARG A 945 -8.08 10.52 27.42
N VAL A 946 -7.23 10.37 26.42
CA VAL A 946 -5.87 10.89 26.43
C VAL A 946 -5.66 11.84 25.24
N ASP A 947 -5.23 13.09 25.49
CA ASP A 947 -4.98 14.09 24.43
C ASP A 947 -4.00 13.56 23.38
N ALA A 948 -4.27 13.73 22.10
CA ALA A 948 -3.56 12.93 21.11
C ALA A 948 -2.20 13.52 20.69
N THR A 949 -1.14 12.73 20.86
CA THR A 949 0.15 12.89 20.15
C THR A 949 0.17 11.94 18.95
N PRO A 950 1.05 12.10 17.94
CA PRO A 950 1.04 11.23 16.75
C PRO A 950 1.08 9.73 17.08
N LEU A 951 1.93 9.29 18.02
CA LEU A 951 1.99 7.87 18.38
C LEU A 951 0.77 7.40 19.19
N ALA A 952 0.34 8.19 20.18
CA ALA A 952 -0.83 7.86 21.00
C ALA A 952 -2.13 7.88 20.18
N GLY A 953 -2.28 8.85 19.28
CA GLY A 953 -3.39 8.95 18.35
C GLY A 953 -3.40 7.81 17.34
N PHE A 954 -2.24 7.43 16.79
CA PHE A 954 -2.13 6.24 15.95
C PHE A 954 -2.62 4.99 16.69
N LEU A 955 -2.22 4.83 17.96
CA LEU A 955 -2.64 3.71 18.80
C LEU A 955 -4.12 3.77 19.19
N ALA A 956 -4.66 4.95 19.50
CA ALA A 956 -6.08 5.15 19.78
C ALA A 956 -6.94 4.75 18.59
N ILE A 957 -6.56 5.16 17.37
CA ILE A 957 -7.24 4.75 16.14
C ILE A 957 -7.08 3.23 15.94
N SER A 958 -5.88 2.68 16.16
CA SER A 958 -5.61 1.23 16.06
C SER A 958 -6.47 0.37 17.01
N ARG A 959 -6.96 0.97 18.10
CA ARG A 959 -7.85 0.36 19.09
C ARG A 959 -9.32 0.75 18.91
N ARG A 960 -9.62 1.61 17.93
CA ARG A 960 -10.95 2.24 17.70
C ARG A 960 -11.46 3.06 18.88
N GLU A 961 -10.54 3.62 19.65
CA GLU A 961 -10.81 4.56 20.73
C GLU A 961 -10.88 6.01 20.20
N ALA A 962 -10.42 6.25 18.96
CA ALA A 962 -10.55 7.51 18.23
C ALA A 962 -10.93 7.29 16.75
N ALA A 963 -11.58 8.27 16.14
CA ALA A 963 -11.93 8.24 14.73
C ALA A 963 -10.70 8.47 13.84
N THR A 964 -10.68 7.87 12.65
CA THR A 964 -9.58 8.07 11.69
C THR A 964 -9.42 9.53 11.25
N ALA A 965 -10.51 10.30 11.21
CA ALA A 965 -10.49 11.72 10.87
C ALA A 965 -9.59 12.56 11.81
N THR A 966 -9.48 12.14 13.08
CA THR A 966 -8.64 12.82 14.08
C THR A 966 -7.15 12.73 13.72
N TRP A 967 -6.72 11.75 12.91
CA TRP A 967 -5.34 11.63 12.45
C TRP A 967 -4.85 12.88 11.71
N LEU A 968 -5.67 13.40 10.79
CA LEU A 968 -5.33 14.59 10.00
C LEU A 968 -5.26 15.84 10.88
N GLU A 969 -6.20 15.99 11.82
CA GLU A 969 -6.23 17.10 12.78
C GLU A 969 -4.96 17.12 13.64
N MET A 970 -4.46 15.95 14.05
CA MET A 970 -3.22 15.83 14.84
C MET A 970 -1.96 16.18 14.04
N LEU A 971 -1.97 15.93 12.73
CA LEU A 971 -0.81 16.14 11.86
C LEU A 971 -0.78 17.53 11.22
N THR A 972 -1.90 18.27 11.20
CA THR A 972 -1.94 19.63 10.68
C THR A 972 -1.09 20.57 11.54
N PRO A 973 -0.03 21.19 10.99
CA PRO A 973 0.81 22.09 11.76
C PRO A 973 0.03 23.36 12.12
N THR A 974 -0.22 23.57 13.41
CA THR A 974 -0.70 24.83 13.95
C THR A 974 0.41 25.88 13.89
N SER A 975 0.59 26.49 12.71
CA SER A 975 1.51 27.61 12.43
C SER A 975 3.03 27.28 12.50
N PRO A 976 3.85 27.75 11.52
CA PRO A 976 5.31 27.58 11.55
C PRO A 976 5.99 28.24 12.77
N ALA A 977 5.29 29.10 13.52
CA ALA A 977 5.79 29.74 14.74
C ALA A 977 5.86 28.79 15.97
N HIS A 978 5.19 27.63 15.95
CA HIS A 978 5.26 26.63 17.04
C HIS A 978 6.32 25.54 16.82
N ALA A 979 6.97 25.50 15.65
CA ALA A 979 8.05 24.53 15.35
C ALA A 979 9.37 24.82 16.11
N VAL A 980 9.43 25.94 16.86
CA VAL A 980 10.62 26.42 17.58
C VAL A 980 10.55 26.10 19.09
N ASP A 981 9.56 25.34 19.55
CA ASP A 981 9.44 25.01 20.98
C ASP A 981 10.40 23.87 21.38
N ARG A 982 11.02 23.96 22.57
CA ARG A 982 12.13 23.08 23.05
C ARG A 982 11.79 21.58 23.05
N HIS A 983 10.51 21.23 23.09
CA HIS A 983 10.00 19.85 23.07
C HIS A 983 9.75 19.29 21.65
N ALA A 984 9.88 20.11 20.60
CA ALA A 984 9.49 19.77 19.23
C ALA A 984 10.37 18.69 18.58
N LEU A 985 11.70 18.73 18.74
CA LEU A 985 12.58 17.77 18.05
C LEU A 985 12.44 16.36 18.62
N THR A 986 12.51 16.20 19.94
CA THR A 986 12.37 14.89 20.60
C THR A 986 10.99 14.28 20.33
N GLY A 987 9.92 15.07 20.45
CA GLY A 987 8.55 14.62 20.19
C GLY A 987 8.31 14.21 18.73
N CYS A 988 9.01 14.80 17.77
CA CYS A 988 8.88 14.46 16.35
C CYS A 988 9.73 13.25 15.93
N VAL A 989 10.90 13.08 16.55
CA VAL A 989 11.94 12.14 16.08
C VAL A 989 12.00 10.85 16.92
N LEU A 990 11.68 10.90 18.21
CA LEU A 990 11.69 9.71 19.08
C LEU A 990 10.66 8.64 18.66
N PRO A 991 9.40 8.97 18.31
CA PRO A 991 8.42 7.96 17.86
C PRO A 991 8.88 7.22 16.61
N SER A 992 9.82 7.78 15.86
CA SER A 992 10.40 7.17 14.67
C SER A 992 11.14 5.85 14.97
N LEU A 993 11.48 5.56 16.23
CA LEU A 993 11.98 4.25 16.65
C LEU A 993 11.03 3.09 16.28
N PHE A 994 9.73 3.35 16.22
CA PHE A 994 8.69 2.34 16.00
C PHE A 994 7.76 2.70 14.85
N LEU A 995 7.45 3.99 14.70
CA LEU A 995 6.59 4.49 13.63
C LEU A 995 7.39 4.79 12.36
N TRP A 996 6.80 4.51 11.20
CA TRP A 996 7.43 4.74 9.90
C TRP A 996 7.18 6.19 9.47
N TYR A 997 8.23 6.88 9.01
CA TYR A 997 8.18 8.28 8.58
C TYR A 997 8.66 8.39 7.12
N PRO A 998 7.77 8.20 6.14
CA PRO A 998 8.09 8.45 4.74
C PRO A 998 8.30 9.96 4.51
N PRO A 999 9.41 10.42 3.92
CA PRO A 999 9.72 11.86 3.80
C PRO A 999 8.75 12.66 2.92
N ALA A 1000 7.93 12.01 2.08
CA ALA A 1000 6.94 12.69 1.23
C ALA A 1000 5.56 12.86 1.90
N THR A 1001 5.39 12.38 3.13
CA THR A 1001 4.10 12.37 3.84
C THR A 1001 4.03 13.50 4.84
N LEU A 1002 2.83 13.82 5.34
CA LEU A 1002 2.63 14.89 6.32
C LEU A 1002 3.46 14.62 7.58
N LEU A 1003 3.38 13.41 8.13
CA LEU A 1003 4.19 12.96 9.27
C LEU A 1003 5.70 13.07 9.02
N GLY A 1004 6.17 12.65 7.84
CA GLY A 1004 7.59 12.75 7.47
C GLY A 1004 8.06 14.19 7.31
N GLN A 1005 7.26 15.05 6.68
CA GLN A 1005 7.56 16.48 6.50
C GLN A 1005 7.61 17.21 7.84
N THR A 1006 6.75 16.87 8.80
CA THR A 1006 6.81 17.44 10.16
C THR A 1006 8.13 17.11 10.84
N ALA A 1007 8.58 15.85 10.80
CA ALA A 1007 9.88 15.47 11.38
C ALA A 1007 11.07 16.10 10.62
N LEU A 1008 11.02 16.14 9.28
CA LEU A 1008 12.06 16.80 8.48
C LEU A 1008 12.18 18.28 8.81
N THR A 1009 11.05 18.98 8.94
CA THR A 1009 11.00 20.40 9.27
C THR A 1009 11.60 20.65 10.67
N ALA A 1010 11.30 19.79 11.65
CA ALA A 1010 11.89 19.87 12.98
C ALA A 1010 13.42 19.67 12.95
N VAL A 1011 13.92 18.70 12.18
CA VAL A 1011 15.36 18.46 12.02
C VAL A 1011 16.04 19.63 11.29
N ASP A 1012 15.44 20.15 10.22
CA ASP A 1012 15.98 21.29 9.48
C ASP A 1012 16.01 22.58 10.32
N ALA A 1013 14.99 22.79 11.15
CA ALA A 1013 14.97 23.90 12.12
C ALA A 1013 16.10 23.78 13.15
N ALA A 1014 16.35 22.57 13.69
CA ALA A 1014 17.46 22.32 14.60
C ALA A 1014 18.82 22.59 13.92
N ILE A 1015 19.00 22.14 12.67
CA ILE A 1015 20.22 22.41 11.88
C ILE A 1015 20.43 23.91 11.68
N ALA A 1016 19.39 24.64 11.28
CA ALA A 1016 19.45 26.09 11.07
C ALA A 1016 19.81 26.85 12.37
N GLN A 1017 19.27 26.41 13.50
CA GLN A 1017 19.58 26.96 14.80
C GLN A 1017 21.05 26.74 15.19
N GLY A 1018 21.57 25.51 15.02
CA GLY A 1018 22.99 25.20 15.29
C GLY A 1018 23.94 26.02 14.40
N ALA A 1019 23.60 26.18 13.11
CA ALA A 1019 24.36 26.99 12.18
C ALA A 1019 24.45 28.46 12.61
N THR A 1020 23.34 29.04 13.12
CA THR A 1020 23.31 30.43 13.61
C THR A 1020 24.24 30.63 14.81
N ARG A 1021 24.41 29.60 15.65
CA ARG A 1021 25.24 29.64 16.86
C ARG A 1021 26.69 29.15 16.64
N SER A 1022 27.04 28.70 15.44
CA SER A 1022 28.33 28.04 15.15
C SER A 1022 28.64 26.85 16.08
N LEU A 1023 27.59 26.17 16.57
CA LEU A 1023 27.69 25.01 17.47
C LEU A 1023 27.07 23.78 16.78
N PRO A 1024 27.38 22.54 17.24
CA PRO A 1024 26.61 21.37 16.86
C PRO A 1024 25.12 21.62 17.14
N TRP A 1025 24.24 21.13 16.28
CA TRP A 1025 22.80 21.30 16.46
C TRP A 1025 22.24 20.28 17.46
N GLY A 1026 21.21 20.70 18.21
CA GLY A 1026 20.64 19.95 19.33
C GLY A 1026 19.59 20.80 20.06
N MET A 1027 19.18 20.41 21.28
CA MET A 1027 18.23 21.24 22.06
C MET A 1027 18.94 22.49 22.62
N GLU A 1028 18.17 23.57 22.82
CA GLU A 1028 18.71 24.93 23.05
C GLU A 1028 19.73 25.06 24.19
N ASP A 1029 19.55 24.30 25.28
CA ASP A 1029 20.36 24.38 26.51
C ASP A 1029 21.25 23.13 26.73
N ALA A 1030 21.00 22.05 25.98
CA ALA A 1030 21.67 20.77 26.14
C ALA A 1030 21.69 19.99 24.81
N LEU A 1031 22.89 19.76 24.28
CA LEU A 1031 23.09 18.95 23.09
C LEU A 1031 22.97 17.47 23.47
N LYS A 1032 22.02 16.75 22.88
CA LYS A 1032 21.80 15.31 23.14
C LYS A 1032 22.30 14.47 21.96
N PRO A 1033 23.46 13.80 22.08
CA PRO A 1033 24.05 13.02 20.99
C PRO A 1033 23.13 11.90 20.47
N SER A 1034 22.36 11.27 21.36
CA SER A 1034 21.42 10.20 21.02
C SER A 1034 20.30 10.65 20.06
N LEU A 1035 19.88 11.92 20.09
CA LEU A 1035 18.90 12.46 19.13
C LEU A 1035 19.50 12.66 17.74
N THR A 1036 20.80 12.95 17.66
CA THR A 1036 21.52 13.06 16.37
C THR A 1036 21.56 11.71 15.66
N LEU A 1037 21.68 10.60 16.40
CA LEU A 1037 21.58 9.25 15.82
C LEU A 1037 20.21 8.98 15.21
N LEU A 1038 19.12 9.36 15.90
CA LEU A 1038 17.78 9.21 15.33
C LEU A 1038 17.59 10.08 14.07
N ALA A 1039 18.24 11.24 14.00
CA ALA A 1039 18.18 12.12 12.85
C ALA A 1039 18.92 11.60 11.59
N LEU A 1040 19.76 10.56 11.71
CA LEU A 1040 20.44 9.93 10.56
C LEU A 1040 19.45 9.46 9.49
N ARG A 1041 18.25 9.03 9.89
CA ARG A 1041 17.20 8.59 8.94
C ARG A 1041 16.63 9.72 8.08
N PHE A 1042 16.74 10.96 8.56
CA PHE A 1042 16.11 12.15 7.97
C PHE A 1042 17.11 12.97 7.17
N ARG A 1043 18.29 13.18 7.74
CA ARG A 1043 19.40 13.98 7.20
C ARG A 1043 20.73 13.24 7.46
N PRO A 1044 21.02 12.14 6.73
CA PRO A 1044 22.14 11.24 7.06
C PRO A 1044 23.49 11.94 7.06
N THR A 1045 23.77 12.79 6.05
CA THR A 1045 25.04 13.51 5.95
C THR A 1045 25.19 14.53 7.08
N GLN A 1046 24.19 15.39 7.29
CA GLN A 1046 24.25 16.44 8.32
C GLN A 1046 24.27 15.86 9.73
N ALA A 1047 23.52 14.78 9.98
CA ALA A 1047 23.52 14.09 11.27
C ALA A 1047 24.84 13.37 11.53
N ARG A 1048 25.47 12.79 10.49
CA ARG A 1048 26.80 12.20 10.62
C ARG A 1048 27.84 13.25 10.99
N GLU A 1049 27.89 14.36 10.24
CA GLU A 1049 28.79 15.48 10.52
C GLU A 1049 28.58 16.04 11.93
N ASN A 1050 27.32 16.18 12.36
CA ASN A 1050 27.01 16.65 13.71
C ASN A 1050 27.47 15.67 14.78
N LEU A 1051 27.28 14.37 14.57
CA LEU A 1051 27.74 13.34 15.50
C LEU A 1051 29.26 13.34 15.61
N ASP A 1052 29.98 13.47 14.50
CA ASP A 1052 31.44 13.54 14.50
C ASP A 1052 31.94 14.80 15.23
N ARG A 1053 31.26 15.95 15.06
CA ARG A 1053 31.55 17.18 15.83
C ARG A 1053 31.28 17.00 17.32
N LEU A 1054 30.17 16.37 17.69
CA LEU A 1054 29.85 16.08 19.09
C LEU A 1054 30.91 15.17 19.72
N ILE A 1055 31.31 14.11 19.03
CA ILE A 1055 32.37 13.20 19.49
C ILE A 1055 33.71 13.96 19.65
N ALA A 1056 34.05 14.84 18.72
CA ALA A 1056 35.24 15.69 18.82
C ALA A 1056 35.20 16.66 20.02
N LEU A 1057 34.01 17.04 20.47
CA LEU A 1057 33.78 17.85 21.69
C LEU A 1057 33.71 17.01 22.98
N GLY A 1058 34.08 15.73 22.92
CA GLY A 1058 34.07 14.85 24.10
C GLY A 1058 32.72 14.22 24.42
N ALA A 1059 31.78 14.14 23.48
CA ALA A 1059 30.48 13.49 23.69
C ALA A 1059 30.55 11.97 23.92
N ARG A 1060 31.73 11.34 23.79
CA ARG A 1060 31.92 9.88 23.84
C ARG A 1060 32.90 9.51 24.95
N GLY A 1061 32.52 8.57 25.81
CA GLY A 1061 33.41 7.94 26.77
C GLY A 1061 33.33 6.40 26.74
N GLY A 1062 33.70 5.76 27.85
CA GLY A 1062 33.82 4.29 27.96
C GLY A 1062 32.57 3.50 27.56
N TYR A 1063 31.39 3.99 27.92
CA TYR A 1063 30.10 3.33 27.64
C TYR A 1063 29.37 3.87 26.40
N GLY A 1064 30.06 4.62 25.54
CA GLY A 1064 29.45 5.21 24.34
C GLY A 1064 29.16 6.69 24.54
N LEU A 1065 28.00 7.16 24.08
CA LEU A 1065 27.65 8.60 24.14
C LEU A 1065 27.19 9.00 25.54
N TYR A 1066 27.63 10.16 26.01
CA TYR A 1066 27.08 10.81 27.20
C TYR A 1066 25.63 11.26 26.97
N ASP A 1067 24.87 11.47 28.06
CA ASP A 1067 23.47 11.89 27.99
C ASP A 1067 23.31 13.26 27.31
N SER A 1068 24.15 14.23 27.71
CA SER A 1068 24.12 15.56 27.13
C SER A 1068 25.46 16.31 27.26
N LEU A 1069 25.62 17.34 26.42
CA LEU A 1069 26.66 18.35 26.55
C LEU A 1069 25.96 19.68 26.81
N GLN A 1070 26.35 20.38 27.89
CA GLN A 1070 25.82 21.70 28.17
C GLN A 1070 26.56 22.78 27.40
N VAL A 1071 25.83 23.80 26.98
CA VAL A 1071 26.39 24.99 26.35
C VAL A 1071 26.18 26.16 27.32
N PRO A 1072 27.20 26.59 28.06
CA PRO A 1072 27.06 27.69 29.00
C PRO A 1072 26.65 28.99 28.28
N PRO A 1073 25.81 29.84 28.89
CA PRO A 1073 25.41 31.11 28.27
C PRO A 1073 26.64 31.98 27.99
N GLY A 1074 26.83 32.39 26.72
CA GLY A 1074 27.96 33.22 26.29
C GLY A 1074 29.28 32.48 26.02
N ALA A 1075 29.33 31.16 26.24
CA ALA A 1075 30.48 30.34 25.89
C ALA A 1075 30.40 29.86 24.44
N GLY A 1076 31.48 30.04 23.66
CA GLY A 1076 31.61 29.50 22.31
C GLY A 1076 31.92 28.00 22.23
N HIS A 1077 31.79 27.25 23.33
CA HIS A 1077 32.16 25.83 23.43
C HIS A 1077 31.18 25.06 24.32
N ALA A 1078 30.96 23.78 24.00
CA ALA A 1078 30.12 22.87 24.76
C ALA A 1078 30.97 22.05 25.75
N VAL A 1079 30.43 21.74 26.93
CA VAL A 1079 31.07 20.93 27.98
C VAL A 1079 30.27 19.65 28.18
N ALA A 1080 30.93 18.50 28.08
CA ALA A 1080 30.28 17.21 28.27
C ALA A 1080 29.87 17.01 29.74
N GLN A 1081 28.61 16.61 29.96
CA GLN A 1081 28.21 16.07 31.25
C GLN A 1081 28.63 14.60 31.24
N HIS A 1082 29.66 14.26 32.00
CA HIS A 1082 30.25 12.91 32.08
C HIS A 1082 29.34 11.92 32.82
N VAL A 1083 28.08 11.84 32.38
CA VAL A 1083 26.99 11.06 32.97
C VAL A 1083 26.32 10.24 31.88
N TYR A 1084 26.16 8.94 32.15
CA TYR A 1084 25.41 8.01 31.33
C TYR A 1084 24.03 7.77 31.94
N THR A 1085 22.99 7.96 31.11
CA THR A 1085 21.60 7.61 31.44
C THR A 1085 21.15 6.41 30.63
N TYR A 1086 20.27 5.60 31.20
CA TYR A 1086 19.63 4.49 30.49
C TYR A 1086 18.88 4.98 29.24
N ARG A 1087 18.27 6.19 29.27
CA ARG A 1087 17.51 6.76 28.16
C ARG A 1087 18.41 6.98 26.95
N ALA A 1088 19.56 7.63 27.14
CA ALA A 1088 20.49 7.90 26.06
C ALA A 1088 21.09 6.61 25.48
N GLN A 1089 21.42 5.62 26.33
CA GLN A 1089 21.97 4.34 25.88
C GLN A 1089 20.92 3.50 25.13
N ALA A 1090 19.68 3.43 25.62
CA ALA A 1090 18.60 2.72 24.95
C ALA A 1090 18.26 3.31 23.58
N ILE A 1091 18.17 4.65 23.47
CA ILE A 1091 17.93 5.33 22.19
C ILE A 1091 19.06 5.00 21.20
N THR A 1092 20.31 5.02 21.66
CA THR A 1092 21.47 4.66 20.84
C THR A 1092 21.38 3.22 20.33
N LEU A 1093 21.08 2.25 21.21
CA LEU A 1093 20.90 0.85 20.85
C LEU A 1093 19.76 0.66 19.83
N ALA A 1094 18.59 1.22 20.10
CA ALA A 1094 17.41 1.06 19.27
C ALA A 1094 17.57 1.75 17.89
N ALA A 1095 18.16 2.94 17.85
CA ALA A 1095 18.46 3.65 16.60
C ALA A 1095 19.44 2.87 15.72
N VAL A 1096 20.50 2.30 16.33
CA VAL A 1096 21.49 1.50 15.61
C VAL A 1096 20.92 0.15 15.19
N ALA A 1097 20.09 -0.49 16.01
CA ALA A 1097 19.39 -1.71 15.62
C ALA A 1097 18.49 -1.47 14.41
N ASN A 1098 17.74 -0.36 14.38
CA ASN A 1098 16.98 0.01 13.20
C ASN A 1098 17.88 0.29 11.99
N LEU A 1099 18.97 1.03 12.17
CA LEU A 1099 19.91 1.31 11.08
C LEU A 1099 20.57 0.04 10.50
N ALA A 1100 21.02 -0.86 11.36
CA ALA A 1100 21.83 -2.02 10.98
C ALA A 1100 21.00 -3.27 10.64
N CYS A 1101 19.78 -3.37 11.17
CA CYS A 1101 18.88 -4.51 10.99
C CYS A 1101 17.61 -4.13 10.22
N ASN A 1102 17.70 -3.15 9.30
CA ASN A 1102 16.65 -2.79 8.34
C ASN A 1102 15.31 -2.33 8.98
N ASP A 1103 15.38 -1.41 9.93
CA ASP A 1103 14.32 -0.95 10.84
C ASP A 1103 13.50 -2.07 11.48
N VAL A 1104 14.17 -3.08 12.03
CA VAL A 1104 13.55 -4.26 12.66
C VAL A 1104 12.49 -3.92 13.71
N LEU A 1105 12.66 -2.84 14.49
CA LEU A 1105 11.68 -2.44 15.50
C LEU A 1105 10.43 -1.82 14.84
N VAL A 1106 10.63 -1.04 13.77
CA VAL A 1106 9.54 -0.50 12.95
C VAL A 1106 8.77 -1.63 12.28
N ASP A 1107 9.47 -2.65 11.78
CA ASP A 1107 8.82 -3.83 11.20
C ASP A 1107 7.99 -4.59 12.23
N HIS A 1108 8.54 -4.85 13.41
CA HIS A 1108 7.78 -5.49 14.49
C HIS A 1108 6.53 -4.69 14.86
N PHE A 1109 6.61 -3.35 14.87
CA PHE A 1109 5.48 -2.48 15.15
C PHE A 1109 4.41 -2.55 14.07
N HIS A 1110 4.74 -2.41 12.78
CA HIS A 1110 3.72 -2.36 11.71
C HIS A 1110 3.20 -3.73 11.26
N HIS A 1111 3.96 -4.81 11.46
CA HIS A 1111 3.49 -6.18 11.17
C HIS A 1111 2.56 -6.73 12.25
N HIS A 1112 2.44 -6.05 13.40
CA HIS A 1112 1.50 -6.45 14.43
C HIS A 1112 0.06 -6.20 13.97
N TRP A 1113 -0.83 -7.17 14.17
CA TRP A 1113 -2.21 -7.15 13.69
C TRP A 1113 -3.01 -5.93 14.17
N GLN A 1114 -2.70 -5.40 15.36
CA GLN A 1114 -3.37 -4.22 15.93
C GLN A 1114 -3.05 -2.94 15.14
N THR A 1115 -1.84 -2.80 14.63
CA THR A 1115 -1.30 -1.58 14.02
C THR A 1115 -1.25 -1.67 12.49
N GLY A 1116 -1.10 -2.88 11.93
CA GLY A 1116 -1.01 -3.09 10.48
C GLY A 1116 -2.25 -2.65 9.70
N TRP A 1117 -3.44 -2.67 10.30
CA TRP A 1117 -4.66 -2.20 9.64
C TRP A 1117 -4.76 -0.67 9.53
N VAL A 1118 -4.04 0.07 10.38
CA VAL A 1118 -3.94 1.53 10.35
C VAL A 1118 -2.63 2.03 9.74
N GLU A 1119 -1.72 1.15 9.29
CA GLU A 1119 -0.45 1.52 8.67
C GLU A 1119 -0.65 2.52 7.51
N GLY A 1120 -1.73 2.38 6.74
CA GLY A 1120 -2.06 3.29 5.63
C GLY A 1120 -2.06 4.78 6.00
N LEU A 1121 -2.35 5.13 7.26
CA LEU A 1121 -2.41 6.50 7.75
C LEU A 1121 -1.05 7.21 7.71
N VAL A 1122 0.06 6.50 7.89
CA VAL A 1122 1.40 7.14 7.88
C VAL A 1122 1.83 7.60 6.48
N TYR A 1123 1.09 7.18 5.44
CA TYR A 1123 1.36 7.47 4.05
C TYR A 1123 0.55 8.63 3.48
N GLU A 1124 -0.24 9.32 4.30
CA GLU A 1124 -1.00 10.49 3.86
C GLU A 1124 -0.09 11.66 3.48
N THR A 1125 -0.28 12.19 2.26
CA THR A 1125 0.53 13.28 1.71
C THR A 1125 -0.12 14.63 1.95
N ALA A 1126 0.68 15.68 2.11
CA ALA A 1126 0.18 17.06 2.23
C ALA A 1126 -0.66 17.53 1.03
N ASP A 1127 -0.45 16.97 -0.18
CA ASP A 1127 -1.26 17.24 -1.38
C ASP A 1127 -2.70 16.67 -1.29
N ALA A 1128 -3.02 15.89 -0.24
CA ALA A 1128 -4.36 15.31 -0.01
C ALA A 1128 -5.27 16.22 0.83
N LEU A 1129 -4.70 17.22 1.53
CA LEU A 1129 -5.40 18.36 2.13
C LEU A 1129 -5.63 19.43 1.06
#